data_AF-A0A0L8FN56-F1
#
_entry.id   AF-A0A0L8FN56-F1
#
_cell.length_a   1.000
_cell.length_b   1.000
_cell.length_c   1.000
_cell.angle_alpha   90.00
_cell.angle_beta   90.00
_cell.angle_gamma   90.00
#
_symmetry.space_group_name_H-M   'P 1'
#
loop_
_entity.id
_entity.type
_entity.pdbx_description
1 polymer ?
#
loop_
_entity_poly.entity_id
_entity_poly.type
_entity_poly.pdbx_seq_one_letter_code
_entity_poly.pdbx_strand_id
1 'polypeptide(L)'
;MAFGWPQNIPDTLQEMCLNIFVKNPEALATITEGNRYTLRPGIFLPQEICEGLLKAWRERPEELTDDILYIFEDPSRTRLAKVNLSQTSVTNDGLAYIQKHTLSDLCLLSCSNIDPSRLLFEMLNTSGYSLRTLQLGFKDLHQKSYFSELKCQMSNGEQFVHNDKLTIFNCPNLQCLSLRKVSFKSCPLLLNSVLMPLNRLTFLDLYQCELKPECFDFLSNVPKLLSLSLAQVYLPKDKIDKIIDSICKHVKGLRHLDLGMLDQRSKTNYQDPEKILSRIILGLPDLVSLDISGTNLAGEKAVTPESHRLGVRRPNTKLKEEESEETNCSIPGLHGKTLDFLGLLNCANDACERESIPAKLITGDANEEQILLSLQTYQDRSSHIIVALNSLYNLFRRSVVRNQADALDAILSCMKQHPKDWHVQISGSASLFYIVKGEQMAHAPRKLRKKAIDILLDAMENRDDEQTMLRNGFLTLCHFDIPHEVLYCYKRLVKILLGAVTPENQDHLVQRIGISLLNCLACQVDGTEKRMVGELGVICTMLSIVRRKLESKVCDETLEVSWSTMWNVTDETPSNCEKFMDGDGMELFIQCLKEFPEKPELLRNMMGLMGNISEVKYLRPRLMNQKYISKFSELLNSTSDGIEVSYNAAGVLSHIACDGAEAWIIDSPRRTDVLKTMVGVIESWDISAKRNINYRSFEPILRLVQAYDTPEAQHWAVWALCNLTRVYPERYCSLLEKESGVEILLALKADPRPYSRIKELASKVKGKEEKENCLGIEED
;
A
#
# COMPACT_ATOMS: atom_id res chain seq x y z
N MET A 1 29.23 -4.50 9.56
CA MET A 1 28.50 -3.23 9.73
C MET A 1 27.36 -3.50 10.70
N ALA A 2 27.05 -2.58 11.61
CA ALA A 2 25.96 -2.79 12.56
C ALA A 2 24.63 -2.79 11.79
N PHE A 3 23.98 -3.96 11.70
CA PHE A 3 22.63 -4.09 11.18
C PHE A 3 21.69 -3.39 12.17
N GLY A 4 21.32 -2.15 11.87
CA GLY A 4 20.50 -1.33 12.75
C GLY A 4 19.54 -0.49 11.92
N TRP A 5 18.36 -0.23 12.48
CA TRP A 5 17.41 0.68 11.89
C TRP A 5 18.03 2.08 11.71
N PRO A 6 17.71 2.79 10.62
CA PRO A 6 18.19 4.14 10.43
C PRO A 6 17.71 5.04 11.57
N GLN A 7 18.50 6.06 11.91
CA GLN A 7 18.08 7.04 12.91
C GLN A 7 16.79 7.75 12.46
N ASN A 8 15.94 8.09 13.42
CA ASN A 8 14.72 8.85 13.16
C ASN A 8 15.07 10.33 12.94
N ILE A 9 15.61 10.65 11.76
CA ILE A 9 16.01 12.01 11.37
C ILE A 9 14.77 12.72 10.81
N PRO A 10 14.43 13.92 11.31
CA PRO A 10 13.32 14.69 10.77
C PRO A 10 13.60 15.12 9.32
N ASP A 11 12.54 15.35 8.56
CA ASP A 11 12.66 15.95 7.23
C ASP A 11 13.37 17.30 7.33
N THR A 12 14.14 17.64 6.29
CA THR A 12 14.72 18.98 6.21
C THR A 12 13.62 20.02 6.08
N LEU A 13 13.87 21.26 6.54
CA LEU A 13 12.93 22.36 6.33
C LEU A 13 12.55 22.53 4.86
N GLN A 14 13.54 22.34 3.96
CA GLN A 14 13.32 22.37 2.53
C GLN A 14 12.31 21.32 2.07
N GLU A 15 12.48 20.05 2.44
CA GLU A 15 11.54 18.97 2.09
C GLU A 15 10.13 19.22 2.65
N MET A 16 10.04 19.70 3.89
CA MET A 16 8.76 20.07 4.50
C MET A 16 8.07 21.19 3.71
N CYS A 17 8.80 22.25 3.35
CA CYS A 17 8.29 23.35 2.54
C CYS A 17 7.84 22.86 1.16
N LEU A 18 8.66 22.07 0.45
CA LEU A 18 8.30 21.50 -0.85
C LEU A 18 7.00 20.68 -0.76
N ASN A 19 6.88 19.81 0.24
CA ASN A 19 5.68 18.98 0.43
C ASN A 19 4.42 19.80 0.74
N ILE A 20 4.56 20.93 1.43
CA ILE A 20 3.46 21.89 1.68
C ILE A 20 3.08 22.62 0.39
N PHE A 21 4.06 23.06 -0.40
CA PHE A 21 3.82 23.77 -1.67
C PHE A 21 3.14 22.88 -2.70
N VAL A 22 3.55 21.62 -2.80
CA VAL A 22 2.90 20.64 -3.69
C VAL A 22 1.40 20.49 -3.36
N LYS A 23 1.02 20.52 -2.06
CA LYS A 23 -0.39 20.50 -1.62
C LYS A 23 -1.12 21.81 -1.83
N ASN A 24 -0.40 22.94 -1.82
CA ASN A 24 -0.96 24.28 -1.87
C ASN A 24 -0.17 25.16 -2.86
N PRO A 25 -0.27 24.91 -4.17
CA PRO A 25 0.52 25.64 -5.16
C PRO A 25 0.26 27.16 -5.12
N GLU A 26 -0.93 27.58 -4.68
CA GLU A 26 -1.35 28.97 -4.52
C GLU A 26 -0.49 29.80 -3.56
N ALA A 27 0.31 29.13 -2.70
CA ALA A 27 1.24 29.81 -1.81
C ALA A 27 2.36 30.54 -2.59
N LEU A 28 2.79 30.01 -3.73
CA LEU A 28 3.82 30.60 -4.60
C LEU A 28 3.27 31.04 -5.96
N ALA A 29 2.13 30.51 -6.36
CA ALA A 29 1.52 30.76 -7.65
C ALA A 29 0.12 31.38 -7.55
N THR A 30 -0.36 31.92 -8.65
CA THR A 30 -1.73 32.36 -8.87
C THR A 30 -2.31 31.63 -10.06
N ILE A 31 -3.59 31.29 -9.98
CA ILE A 31 -4.32 30.68 -11.08
C ILE A 31 -4.70 31.78 -12.06
N THR A 32 -4.38 31.56 -13.33
CA THR A 32 -4.68 32.45 -14.46
C THR A 32 -5.81 31.88 -15.31
N GLU A 33 -6.25 32.62 -16.34
CA GLU A 33 -7.26 32.13 -17.28
C GLU A 33 -6.86 30.76 -17.85
N GLY A 34 -7.81 29.81 -17.85
CA GLY A 34 -7.56 28.43 -18.25
C GLY A 34 -7.00 27.52 -17.14
N ASN A 35 -7.12 27.91 -15.87
CA ASN A 35 -6.73 27.11 -14.70
C ASN A 35 -5.21 26.85 -14.55
N ARG A 36 -4.39 27.67 -15.22
CA ARG A 36 -2.92 27.54 -15.23
C ARG A 36 -2.27 28.25 -14.05
N TYR A 37 -1.27 27.61 -13.45
CA TYR A 37 -0.52 28.19 -12.34
C TYR A 37 0.66 29.03 -12.84
N THR A 38 0.75 30.27 -12.38
CA THR A 38 1.87 31.19 -12.67
C THR A 38 2.47 31.70 -11.37
N LEU A 39 3.80 31.80 -11.29
CA LEU A 39 4.44 32.34 -10.07
C LEU A 39 3.98 33.78 -9.79
N ARG A 40 3.65 34.06 -8.52
CA ARG A 40 3.30 35.42 -8.06
C ARG A 40 4.42 36.42 -8.39
N PRO A 41 4.12 37.68 -8.74
CA PRO A 41 5.15 38.66 -9.10
C PRO A 41 6.28 38.75 -8.07
N GLY A 42 7.52 38.86 -8.54
CA GLY A 42 8.71 38.97 -7.69
C GLY A 42 9.27 37.65 -7.15
N ILE A 43 8.60 36.51 -7.39
CA ILE A 43 9.12 35.19 -7.02
C ILE A 43 10.02 34.64 -8.13
N PHE A 44 11.22 34.20 -7.74
CA PHE A 44 12.20 33.53 -8.58
C PHE A 44 12.59 32.22 -7.90
N LEU A 45 12.55 31.11 -8.63
CA LEU A 45 12.87 29.80 -8.10
C LEU A 45 14.20 29.30 -8.71
N PRO A 46 15.25 29.08 -7.89
CA PRO A 46 16.50 28.53 -8.37
C PRO A 46 16.34 27.04 -8.71
N GLN A 47 17.35 26.50 -9.40
CA GLN A 47 17.30 25.16 -9.97
C GLN A 47 17.00 24.08 -8.93
N GLU A 48 17.62 24.17 -7.76
CA GLU A 48 17.48 23.20 -6.67
C GLU A 48 16.03 23.14 -6.15
N ILE A 49 15.33 24.27 -6.16
CA ILE A 49 13.93 24.36 -5.73
C ILE A 49 13.00 23.88 -6.85
N CYS A 50 13.24 24.26 -8.11
CA CYS A 50 12.44 23.80 -9.24
C CYS A 50 12.50 22.28 -9.41
N GLU A 51 13.71 21.70 -9.38
CA GLU A 51 13.91 20.24 -9.47
C GLU A 51 13.37 19.53 -8.22
N GLY A 52 13.48 20.15 -7.04
CA GLY A 52 12.88 19.65 -5.80
C GLY A 52 11.36 19.61 -5.84
N LEU A 53 10.71 20.65 -6.40
CA LEU A 53 9.26 20.71 -6.60
C LEU A 53 8.80 19.65 -7.59
N LEU A 54 9.48 19.51 -8.74
CA LEU A 54 9.16 18.44 -9.70
C LEU A 54 9.31 17.06 -9.07
N LYS A 55 10.38 16.82 -8.29
CA LYS A 55 10.55 15.56 -7.57
C LYS A 55 9.39 15.32 -6.60
N ALA A 56 8.99 16.30 -5.82
CA ALA A 56 7.91 16.18 -4.84
C ALA A 56 6.53 16.01 -5.50
N TRP A 57 6.24 16.67 -6.63
CA TRP A 57 5.01 16.45 -7.40
C TRP A 57 4.95 15.07 -8.06
N ARG A 58 6.08 14.51 -8.49
CA ARG A 58 6.08 13.14 -9.05
C ARG A 58 5.71 12.06 -8.04
N GLU A 59 5.91 12.33 -6.76
CA GLU A 59 5.41 11.47 -5.68
C GLU A 59 3.89 11.49 -5.57
N ARG A 60 3.23 12.37 -6.33
CA ARG A 60 1.78 12.52 -6.46
C ARG A 60 1.41 12.74 -7.92
N PRO A 61 1.55 11.69 -8.75
CA PRO A 61 1.45 11.83 -10.21
C PRO A 61 0.10 12.37 -10.68
N GLU A 62 -0.97 12.22 -9.89
CA GLU A 62 -2.29 12.82 -10.18
C GLU A 62 -2.32 14.35 -10.01
N GLU A 63 -1.48 14.89 -9.13
CA GLU A 63 -1.33 16.33 -8.92
C GLU A 63 -0.39 16.96 -9.96
N LEU A 64 0.47 16.20 -10.64
CA LEU A 64 1.41 16.75 -11.63
C LEU A 64 0.77 16.86 -13.02
N THR A 65 0.08 17.97 -13.26
CA THR A 65 -0.60 18.26 -14.54
C THR A 65 0.13 19.31 -15.38
N ASP A 66 -0.25 19.42 -16.65
CA ASP A 66 0.26 20.47 -17.55
C ASP A 66 -0.01 21.88 -17.01
N ASP A 67 -1.14 22.09 -16.32
CA ASP A 67 -1.51 23.36 -15.68
C ASP A 67 -0.54 23.76 -14.57
N ILE A 68 -0.01 22.79 -13.83
CA ILE A 68 1.01 23.01 -12.79
C ILE A 68 2.40 23.21 -13.42
N LEU A 69 2.73 22.45 -14.47
CA LEU A 69 3.99 22.64 -15.20
C LEU A 69 4.12 24.03 -15.83
N TYR A 70 3.00 24.71 -16.08
CA TYR A 70 3.00 26.10 -16.54
C TYR A 70 3.73 27.08 -15.60
N ILE A 71 3.93 26.73 -14.31
CA ILE A 71 4.78 27.50 -13.39
C ILE A 71 6.19 27.70 -13.95
N PHE A 72 6.68 26.74 -14.72
CA PHE A 72 8.02 26.77 -15.30
C PHE A 72 8.09 27.52 -16.63
N GLU A 73 6.97 27.94 -17.21
CA GLU A 73 6.88 28.54 -18.55
C GLU A 73 7.84 29.71 -18.82
N ASP A 74 8.24 30.45 -17.77
CA ASP A 74 9.17 31.57 -17.84
C ASP A 74 10.58 31.18 -17.32
N PRO A 75 11.56 30.95 -18.22
CA PRO A 75 12.94 30.61 -17.84
C PRO A 75 13.71 31.76 -17.17
N SER A 76 13.20 33.00 -17.22
CA SER A 76 13.80 34.11 -16.48
C SER A 76 13.49 34.06 -14.98
N ARG A 77 12.44 33.31 -14.62
CA ARG A 77 11.93 33.18 -13.24
C ARG A 77 12.14 31.81 -12.63
N THR A 78 12.34 30.79 -13.48
CA THR A 78 12.55 29.41 -13.07
C THR A 78 13.73 28.80 -13.81
N ARG A 79 14.41 27.83 -13.19
CA ARG A 79 15.52 27.14 -13.82
C ARG A 79 15.38 25.64 -13.70
N LEU A 80 15.46 24.94 -14.84
CA LEU A 80 15.47 23.48 -14.90
C LEU A 80 16.66 23.03 -15.75
N ALA A 81 17.37 22.01 -15.27
CA ALA A 81 18.38 21.32 -16.07
C ALA A 81 18.12 19.81 -16.10
N LYS A 82 17.72 19.24 -14.97
CA LYS A 82 17.42 17.81 -14.83
C LYS A 82 15.94 17.59 -14.61
N VAL A 83 15.30 17.01 -15.61
CA VAL A 83 13.86 16.79 -15.62
C VAL A 83 13.60 15.30 -15.75
N ASN A 84 12.84 14.77 -14.79
CA ASN A 84 12.29 13.44 -14.88
C ASN A 84 10.77 13.59 -14.81
N LEU A 85 10.04 13.11 -15.79
CA LEU A 85 8.58 13.10 -15.82
C LEU A 85 8.05 11.66 -15.90
N SER A 86 8.88 10.67 -15.54
CA SER A 86 8.48 9.28 -15.66
C SER A 86 7.27 8.96 -14.80
N GLN A 87 6.38 8.11 -15.34
CA GLN A 87 5.13 7.66 -14.72
C GLN A 87 4.07 8.76 -14.48
N THR A 88 4.20 9.91 -15.14
CA THR A 88 3.22 11.01 -15.05
C THR A 88 2.19 10.96 -16.18
N SER A 89 1.11 11.71 -16.03
CA SER A 89 0.05 11.92 -17.02
C SER A 89 0.25 13.20 -17.85
N VAL A 90 1.42 13.84 -17.74
CA VAL A 90 1.79 15.05 -18.49
C VAL A 90 1.73 14.80 -20.00
N THR A 91 1.34 15.81 -20.77
CA THR A 91 1.25 15.74 -22.24
C THR A 91 2.41 16.45 -22.94
N ASN A 92 2.41 16.46 -24.27
CA ASN A 92 3.37 17.22 -25.07
C ASN A 92 3.28 18.73 -24.78
N ASP A 93 2.12 19.27 -24.42
CA ASP A 93 1.94 20.69 -24.10
C ASP A 93 2.65 21.05 -22.78
N GLY A 94 2.45 20.24 -21.74
CA GLY A 94 3.20 20.40 -20.48
C GLY A 94 4.71 20.28 -20.66
N LEU A 95 5.17 19.35 -21.51
CA LEU A 95 6.59 19.22 -21.85
C LEU A 95 7.12 20.47 -22.59
N ALA A 96 6.30 21.15 -23.39
CA ALA A 96 6.71 22.34 -24.13
C ALA A 96 7.08 23.50 -23.19
N TYR A 97 6.41 23.65 -22.05
CA TYR A 97 6.76 24.64 -21.02
C TYR A 97 8.16 24.37 -20.44
N ILE A 98 8.49 23.10 -20.25
CA ILE A 98 9.76 22.65 -19.66
C ILE A 98 10.93 22.70 -20.66
N GLN A 99 10.64 22.49 -21.95
CA GLN A 99 11.64 22.53 -23.02
C GLN A 99 12.19 23.94 -23.31
N LYS A 100 11.59 24.99 -22.73
CA LYS A 100 12.13 26.35 -22.81
C LYS A 100 13.41 26.54 -22.00
N HIS A 101 13.69 25.65 -21.05
CA HIS A 101 14.93 25.66 -20.28
C HIS A 101 16.03 24.86 -21.00
N THR A 102 17.27 25.17 -20.67
CA THR A 102 18.43 24.44 -21.20
C THR A 102 18.64 23.13 -20.44
N LEU A 103 17.94 22.09 -20.87
CA LEU A 103 17.97 20.77 -20.21
C LEU A 103 19.28 20.01 -20.51
N SER A 104 19.86 19.40 -19.48
CA SER A 104 20.95 18.44 -19.58
C SER A 104 20.47 16.99 -19.48
N ASP A 105 19.39 16.74 -18.74
CA ASP A 105 18.87 15.39 -18.50
C ASP A 105 17.35 15.39 -18.64
N LEU A 106 16.83 14.48 -19.46
CA LEU A 106 15.40 14.31 -19.68
C LEU A 106 15.01 12.83 -19.61
N CYS A 107 14.12 12.50 -18.68
CA CYS A 107 13.56 11.16 -18.51
C CYS A 107 12.05 11.17 -18.73
N LEU A 108 11.61 10.46 -19.77
CA LEU A 108 10.21 10.29 -20.15
C LEU A 108 9.89 8.79 -20.25
N LEU A 109 10.02 8.06 -19.13
CA LEU A 109 9.70 6.64 -19.07
C LEU A 109 8.26 6.42 -18.58
N SER A 110 7.52 5.53 -19.21
CA SER A 110 6.15 5.13 -18.83
C SER A 110 5.17 6.30 -18.67
N CYS A 111 5.34 7.40 -19.42
CA CYS A 111 4.36 8.49 -19.46
C CYS A 111 3.18 8.06 -20.34
N SER A 112 1.95 8.17 -19.84
CA SER A 112 0.78 7.63 -20.56
C SER A 112 0.25 8.56 -21.65
N ASN A 113 0.50 9.87 -21.53
CA ASN A 113 -0.16 10.90 -22.35
C ASN A 113 0.82 11.70 -23.22
N ILE A 114 2.11 11.34 -23.23
CA ILE A 114 3.07 11.90 -24.19
C ILE A 114 2.93 11.12 -25.49
N ASP A 115 2.48 11.81 -26.53
CA ASP A 115 2.37 11.29 -27.89
C ASP A 115 3.76 11.29 -28.55
N PRO A 116 4.26 10.14 -29.03
CA PRO A 116 5.53 10.05 -29.76
C PRO A 116 5.43 10.54 -31.21
N SER A 117 4.81 11.70 -31.39
CA SER A 117 4.61 12.38 -32.67
C SER A 117 5.89 13.06 -33.15
N ARG A 118 5.90 13.49 -34.42
CA ARG A 118 6.99 14.31 -34.98
C ARG A 118 7.31 15.55 -34.13
N LEU A 119 6.28 16.19 -33.57
CA LEU A 119 6.41 17.37 -32.71
C LEU A 119 7.30 17.08 -31.49
N LEU A 120 7.16 15.91 -30.87
CA LEU A 120 8.03 15.52 -29.74
C LEU A 120 9.50 15.53 -30.15
N PHE A 121 9.85 14.94 -31.28
CA PHE A 121 11.24 14.87 -31.74
C PHE A 121 11.76 16.24 -32.16
N GLU A 122 10.94 17.10 -32.77
CA GLU A 122 11.30 18.49 -33.07
C GLU A 122 11.59 19.28 -31.77
N MET A 123 10.78 19.09 -30.72
CA MET A 123 11.03 19.67 -29.40
C MET A 123 12.35 19.15 -28.78
N LEU A 124 12.59 17.83 -28.80
CA LEU A 124 13.83 17.25 -28.29
C LEU A 124 15.08 17.75 -29.04
N ASN A 125 14.95 17.98 -30.35
CA ASN A 125 16.05 18.47 -31.18
C ASN A 125 16.35 19.96 -30.94
N THR A 126 15.35 20.73 -30.50
CA THR A 126 15.52 22.15 -30.14
C THR A 126 16.47 22.31 -28.94
N SER A 127 16.41 21.40 -27.97
CA SER A 127 17.32 21.33 -26.81
C SER A 127 18.50 20.36 -27.00
N GLY A 128 18.65 19.76 -28.18
CA GLY A 128 19.57 18.64 -28.41
C GLY A 128 21.04 18.94 -28.16
N TYR A 129 21.47 20.21 -28.29
CA TYR A 129 22.86 20.60 -28.02
C TYR A 129 23.23 20.58 -26.54
N SER A 130 22.28 20.82 -25.62
CA SER A 130 22.54 20.80 -24.18
C SER A 130 22.35 19.42 -23.55
N LEU A 131 21.49 18.58 -24.15
CA LEU A 131 21.18 17.25 -23.64
C LEU A 131 22.41 16.33 -23.57
N ARG A 132 22.57 15.71 -22.40
CA ARG A 132 23.58 14.68 -22.08
C ARG A 132 22.94 13.33 -21.82
N THR A 133 21.76 13.32 -21.21
CA THR A 133 21.00 12.12 -20.88
C THR A 133 19.59 12.22 -21.45
N LEU A 134 19.18 11.21 -22.21
CA LEU A 134 17.83 11.08 -22.73
C LEU A 134 17.30 9.66 -22.50
N GLN A 135 16.16 9.55 -21.82
CA GLN A 135 15.48 8.27 -21.61
C GLN A 135 14.06 8.35 -22.13
N LEU A 136 13.71 7.45 -23.05
CA LEU A 136 12.41 7.38 -23.71
C LEU A 136 11.85 5.97 -23.64
N GLY A 137 10.59 5.83 -23.26
CA GLY A 137 9.89 4.54 -23.29
C GLY A 137 8.40 4.70 -22.98
N PHE A 138 7.54 4.57 -23.97
CA PHE A 138 6.08 4.74 -23.83
C PHE A 138 5.33 3.54 -24.42
N LYS A 139 4.06 3.39 -24.04
CA LYS A 139 3.21 2.22 -24.35
C LYS A 139 3.00 2.00 -25.87
N ASP A 140 3.12 3.07 -26.67
CA ASP A 140 2.76 3.10 -28.10
C ASP A 140 3.87 3.56 -29.05
N LEU A 141 5.15 3.56 -28.61
CA LEU A 141 6.27 3.94 -29.48
C LEU A 141 6.39 3.08 -30.77
N HIS A 142 5.64 1.98 -30.85
CA HIS A 142 5.66 1.01 -31.93
C HIS A 142 4.56 1.15 -33.00
N GLN A 143 3.39 1.71 -32.67
CA GLN A 143 2.18 1.57 -33.51
C GLN A 143 1.68 2.88 -34.13
N LYS A 144 1.91 4.04 -33.48
CA LYS A 144 1.47 5.37 -33.94
C LYS A 144 2.53 6.45 -33.81
N SER A 145 3.80 6.06 -33.72
CA SER A 145 4.90 6.98 -33.50
C SER A 145 5.45 7.56 -34.79
N TYR A 146 6.22 8.64 -34.67
CA TYR A 146 7.06 9.16 -35.76
C TYR A 146 7.95 8.07 -36.38
N PHE A 147 8.40 7.08 -35.60
CA PHE A 147 9.12 5.91 -36.13
C PHE A 147 8.30 5.09 -37.14
N SER A 148 6.97 5.00 -36.95
CA SER A 148 6.08 4.31 -37.88
C SER A 148 5.85 5.12 -39.17
N GLU A 149 5.74 6.44 -39.08
CA GLU A 149 5.67 7.34 -40.25
C GLU A 149 6.94 7.24 -41.10
N LEU A 150 8.11 7.33 -40.44
CA LEU A 150 9.42 7.21 -41.09
C LEU A 150 9.61 5.84 -41.74
N LYS A 151 9.14 4.77 -41.09
CA LYS A 151 9.16 3.42 -41.65
C LYS A 151 8.39 3.35 -42.98
N CYS A 152 7.20 3.93 -43.07
CA CYS A 152 6.42 3.97 -44.31
C CYS A 152 7.16 4.72 -45.43
N GLN A 153 7.77 5.87 -45.11
CA GLN A 153 8.57 6.65 -46.06
C GLN A 153 9.78 5.86 -46.58
N MET A 154 10.54 5.22 -45.69
CA MET A 154 11.72 4.43 -46.06
C MET A 154 11.38 3.16 -46.85
N SER A 155 10.17 2.60 -46.67
CA SER A 155 9.73 1.39 -47.39
C SER A 155 9.21 1.68 -48.80
N ASN A 156 8.77 2.90 -49.06
CA ASN A 156 8.18 3.31 -50.36
C ASN A 156 9.22 3.77 -51.39
N GLY A 157 10.52 3.69 -51.08
CA GLY A 157 11.58 4.03 -52.03
C GLY A 157 11.60 5.50 -52.46
N GLU A 158 10.97 6.41 -51.70
CA GLU A 158 11.14 7.84 -51.90
C GLU A 158 12.64 8.14 -51.80
N GLN A 159 13.24 8.54 -52.93
CA GLN A 159 14.63 8.98 -52.96
C GLN A 159 14.74 10.19 -52.04
N PHE A 160 15.41 9.99 -50.90
CA PHE A 160 15.97 11.09 -50.12
C PHE A 160 17.05 11.77 -50.96
N VAL A 161 16.62 12.63 -51.88
CA VAL A 161 17.48 13.46 -52.71
C VAL A 161 18.31 14.31 -51.75
N HIS A 162 19.62 14.05 -51.75
CA HIS A 162 20.70 14.93 -51.33
C HIS A 162 20.25 16.33 -50.84
N ASN A 163 20.00 16.48 -49.53
CA ASN A 163 20.62 17.56 -48.75
C ASN A 163 20.34 17.56 -47.23
N ASP A 164 19.34 16.85 -46.71
CA ASP A 164 19.17 16.71 -45.26
C ASP A 164 19.18 15.22 -44.87
N LYS A 165 20.24 14.78 -44.18
CA LYS A 165 20.24 13.47 -43.51
C LYS A 165 19.00 13.41 -42.63
N LEU A 166 18.20 12.35 -42.76
CA LEU A 166 17.04 12.09 -41.93
C LEU A 166 17.49 11.86 -40.47
N THR A 167 17.75 12.96 -39.76
CA THR A 167 18.41 12.98 -38.47
C THR A 167 17.31 13.03 -37.42
N ILE A 168 16.93 11.86 -36.89
CA ILE A 168 15.84 11.74 -35.92
C ILE A 168 16.19 12.49 -34.64
N PHE A 169 17.44 12.36 -34.18
CA PHE A 169 17.98 13.10 -33.04
C PHE A 169 19.12 14.01 -33.47
N ASN A 170 18.94 15.32 -33.33
CA ASN A 170 20.00 16.30 -33.42
C ASN A 170 20.60 16.59 -32.03
N CYS A 171 21.12 15.54 -31.39
CA CYS A 171 21.68 15.61 -30.03
C CYS A 171 23.17 15.25 -30.02
N PRO A 172 24.05 16.05 -30.66
CA PRO A 172 25.47 15.68 -30.89
C PRO A 172 26.28 15.53 -29.59
N ASN A 173 25.73 16.04 -28.49
CA ASN A 173 26.33 16.14 -27.18
C ASN A 173 25.86 15.05 -26.21
N LEU A 174 24.94 14.19 -26.66
CA LEU A 174 24.35 13.12 -25.87
C LEU A 174 25.41 12.07 -25.50
N GLN A 175 25.41 11.67 -24.24
CA GLN A 175 26.33 10.68 -23.67
C GLN A 175 25.57 9.42 -23.24
N CYS A 176 24.34 9.58 -22.76
CA CYS A 176 23.47 8.48 -22.35
C CYS A 176 22.15 8.52 -23.12
N LEU A 177 21.83 7.41 -23.77
CA LEU A 177 20.57 7.18 -24.45
C LEU A 177 19.95 5.89 -23.94
N SER A 178 18.73 5.97 -23.40
CA SER A 178 17.89 4.81 -23.10
C SER A 178 16.65 4.84 -24.00
N LEU A 179 16.49 3.80 -24.81
CA LEU A 179 15.30 3.54 -25.61
C LEU A 179 14.69 2.24 -25.11
N ARG A 180 13.52 2.33 -24.48
CA ARG A 180 12.87 1.16 -23.89
C ARG A 180 11.63 0.79 -24.65
N LYS A 181 11.43 -0.51 -24.86
CA LYS A 181 10.23 -1.05 -25.53
C LYS A 181 10.02 -0.36 -26.90
N VAL A 182 11.01 -0.50 -27.79
CA VAL A 182 10.98 0.04 -29.17
C VAL A 182 11.26 -1.08 -30.17
N SER A 183 10.55 -1.11 -31.30
CA SER A 183 10.60 -2.23 -32.25
C SER A 183 11.21 -1.72 -33.53
N PHE A 184 12.41 -2.24 -33.78
CA PHE A 184 13.16 -1.99 -34.99
C PHE A 184 13.07 -3.16 -35.97
N LYS A 185 12.33 -4.24 -35.61
CA LYS A 185 12.17 -5.47 -36.43
C LYS A 185 11.75 -5.18 -37.87
N SER A 186 10.88 -4.20 -38.09
CA SER A 186 10.38 -3.91 -39.43
C SER A 186 11.28 -3.01 -40.28
N CYS A 187 12.13 -2.19 -39.66
CA CYS A 187 13.04 -1.28 -40.36
C CYS A 187 14.38 -1.17 -39.62
N PRO A 188 15.30 -2.11 -39.85
CA PRO A 188 16.62 -2.13 -39.21
C PRO A 188 17.43 -0.84 -39.36
N LEU A 189 17.30 -0.16 -40.51
CA LEU A 189 18.02 1.08 -40.81
C LEU A 189 17.61 2.25 -39.90
N LEU A 190 16.45 2.18 -39.26
CA LEU A 190 15.94 3.24 -38.41
C LEU A 190 16.81 3.45 -37.16
N LEU A 191 17.27 2.35 -36.54
CA LEU A 191 18.18 2.44 -35.39
C LEU A 191 19.54 3.03 -35.80
N ASN A 192 20.02 2.74 -37.01
CA ASN A 192 21.21 3.39 -37.56
C ASN A 192 21.02 4.92 -37.66
N SER A 193 19.90 5.38 -38.22
CA SER A 193 19.60 6.83 -38.33
C SER A 193 19.47 7.52 -36.97
N VAL A 194 18.97 6.83 -35.95
CA VAL A 194 18.90 7.32 -34.56
C VAL A 194 20.30 7.54 -33.98
N LEU A 195 21.21 6.60 -34.20
CA LEU A 195 22.52 6.57 -33.53
C LEU A 195 23.63 7.30 -34.29
N MET A 196 23.55 7.40 -35.62
CA MET A 196 24.53 8.07 -36.47
C MET A 196 24.95 9.48 -36.01
N PRO A 197 24.05 10.37 -35.54
CA PRO A 197 24.44 11.71 -35.08
C PRO A 197 25.11 11.74 -33.69
N LEU A 198 25.08 10.64 -32.93
CA LEU A 198 25.39 10.60 -31.50
C LEU A 198 26.86 10.21 -31.23
N ASN A 199 27.80 10.98 -31.79
CA ASN A 199 29.24 10.67 -31.76
C ASN A 199 29.91 10.71 -30.36
N ARG A 200 29.20 11.20 -29.34
CA ARG A 200 29.66 11.29 -27.95
C ARG A 200 29.00 10.25 -27.03
N LEU A 201 28.18 9.36 -27.59
CA LEU A 201 27.45 8.37 -26.82
C LEU A 201 28.42 7.37 -26.16
N THR A 202 28.27 7.20 -24.86
CA THR A 202 29.05 6.26 -24.03
C THR A 202 28.15 5.23 -23.32
N PHE A 203 26.85 5.50 -23.18
CA PHE A 203 25.87 4.59 -22.59
C PHE A 203 24.68 4.43 -23.53
N LEU A 204 24.36 3.18 -23.89
CA LEU A 204 23.21 2.82 -24.70
C LEU A 204 22.43 1.70 -24.01
N ASP A 205 21.18 2.01 -23.65
CA ASP A 205 20.23 1.07 -23.05
C ASP A 205 19.11 0.80 -24.05
N LEU A 206 18.98 -0.45 -24.48
CA LEU A 206 17.94 -0.94 -25.40
C LEU A 206 16.96 -1.90 -24.70
N TYR A 207 16.73 -1.73 -23.39
CA TYR A 207 15.89 -2.60 -22.57
C TYR A 207 14.53 -2.90 -23.23
N GLN A 208 14.22 -4.19 -23.40
CA GLN A 208 12.98 -4.66 -24.04
C GLN A 208 12.76 -4.15 -25.48
N CYS A 209 13.80 -3.72 -26.19
CA CYS A 209 13.68 -3.42 -27.61
C CYS A 209 13.58 -4.71 -28.44
N GLU A 210 12.86 -4.62 -29.55
CA GLU A 210 12.77 -5.70 -30.52
C GLU A 210 13.73 -5.45 -31.69
N LEU A 211 14.82 -6.19 -31.73
CA LEU A 211 15.86 -6.08 -32.75
C LEU A 211 15.84 -7.28 -33.69
N LYS A 212 16.23 -7.05 -34.94
CA LYS A 212 16.63 -8.11 -35.87
C LYS A 212 18.15 -8.31 -35.77
N PRO A 213 18.67 -9.54 -35.93
CA PRO A 213 20.12 -9.79 -35.90
C PRO A 213 20.91 -8.92 -36.89
N GLU A 214 20.32 -8.61 -38.04
CA GLU A 214 20.92 -7.75 -39.08
C GLU A 214 21.05 -6.28 -38.65
N CYS A 215 20.42 -5.87 -37.55
CA CYS A 215 20.50 -4.48 -37.08
C CYS A 215 21.86 -4.15 -36.45
N PHE A 216 22.60 -5.15 -35.92
CA PHE A 216 23.75 -4.92 -35.03
C PHE A 216 24.94 -4.19 -35.67
N ASP A 217 24.95 -4.00 -36.99
CA ASP A 217 25.90 -3.11 -37.66
C ASP A 217 25.81 -1.65 -37.15
N PHE A 218 24.72 -1.28 -36.46
CA PHE A 218 24.57 0.03 -35.80
C PHE A 218 25.71 0.37 -34.85
N LEU A 219 26.34 -0.64 -34.26
CA LEU A 219 27.44 -0.45 -33.30
C LEU A 219 28.65 0.25 -33.94
N SER A 220 28.80 0.15 -35.26
CA SER A 220 29.83 0.89 -36.01
C SER A 220 29.67 2.40 -35.92
N ASN A 221 28.45 2.91 -35.65
CA ASN A 221 28.17 4.34 -35.48
C ASN A 221 28.54 4.85 -34.08
N VAL A 222 28.71 3.96 -33.09
CA VAL A 222 28.94 4.32 -31.69
C VAL A 222 30.19 3.63 -31.11
N PRO A 223 31.38 3.79 -31.73
CA PRO A 223 32.57 3.03 -31.36
C PRO A 223 33.16 3.39 -29.97
N LYS A 224 32.69 4.49 -29.35
CA LYS A 224 33.13 4.97 -28.03
C LYS A 224 32.27 4.46 -26.87
N LEU A 225 31.37 3.51 -27.15
CA LEU A 225 30.44 2.98 -26.16
C LEU A 225 31.20 2.29 -25.02
N LEU A 226 30.85 2.66 -23.78
CA LEU A 226 31.40 2.07 -22.55
C LEU A 226 30.38 1.14 -21.88
N SER A 227 29.08 1.35 -22.12
CA SER A 227 28.00 0.53 -21.58
C SER A 227 26.94 0.24 -22.63
N LEU A 228 26.58 -1.04 -22.76
CA LEU A 228 25.54 -1.53 -23.64
C LEU A 228 24.62 -2.45 -22.84
N SER A 229 23.34 -2.09 -22.71
CA SER A 229 22.31 -3.00 -22.21
C SER A 229 21.41 -3.48 -23.34
N LEU A 230 21.34 -4.80 -23.45
CA LEU A 230 20.42 -5.56 -24.29
C LEU A 230 19.49 -6.41 -23.41
N ALA A 231 19.27 -6.00 -22.17
CA ALA A 231 18.40 -6.72 -21.26
C ALA A 231 16.99 -6.87 -21.86
N GLN A 232 16.48 -8.10 -21.80
CA GLN A 232 15.18 -8.50 -22.36
C GLN A 232 15.06 -8.29 -23.89
N VAL A 233 16.18 -8.16 -24.61
CA VAL A 233 16.21 -8.20 -26.08
C VAL A 233 16.38 -9.63 -26.54
N TYR A 234 15.45 -10.15 -27.34
CA TYR A 234 15.54 -11.52 -27.86
C TYR A 234 16.72 -11.68 -28.82
N LEU A 235 17.68 -12.54 -28.48
CA LEU A 235 18.85 -12.86 -29.30
C LEU A 235 18.72 -14.29 -29.87
N PRO A 236 18.45 -14.45 -31.18
CA PRO A 236 18.26 -15.77 -31.77
C PRO A 236 19.49 -16.66 -31.63
N LYS A 237 19.28 -17.91 -31.20
CA LYS A 237 20.36 -18.87 -30.93
C LYS A 237 21.26 -19.13 -32.14
N ASP A 238 20.70 -19.16 -33.35
CA ASP A 238 21.42 -19.43 -34.60
C ASP A 238 22.21 -18.21 -35.12
N LYS A 239 22.04 -17.03 -34.50
CA LYS A 239 22.71 -15.78 -34.88
C LYS A 239 23.54 -15.15 -33.77
N ILE A 240 23.50 -15.71 -32.55
CA ILE A 240 24.18 -15.13 -31.40
C ILE A 240 25.67 -14.90 -31.67
N ASP A 241 26.34 -15.83 -32.35
CA ASP A 241 27.76 -15.71 -32.70
C ASP A 241 28.05 -14.44 -33.50
N LYS A 242 27.21 -14.15 -34.50
CA LYS A 242 27.35 -12.93 -35.33
C LYS A 242 27.11 -11.67 -34.54
N ILE A 243 26.16 -11.71 -33.61
CA ILE A 243 25.83 -10.57 -32.73
C ILE A 243 27.01 -10.28 -31.80
N ILE A 244 27.53 -11.31 -31.12
CA ILE A 244 28.71 -11.19 -30.25
C ILE A 244 29.93 -10.72 -31.05
N ASP A 245 30.15 -11.25 -32.25
CA ASP A 245 31.25 -10.81 -33.12
C ASP A 245 31.11 -9.33 -33.50
N SER A 246 29.89 -8.85 -33.79
CA SER A 246 29.65 -7.43 -34.07
C SER A 246 29.97 -6.55 -32.85
N ILE A 247 29.52 -6.95 -31.66
CA ILE A 247 29.83 -6.25 -30.40
C ILE A 247 31.35 -6.19 -30.18
N CYS A 248 32.03 -7.33 -30.19
CA CYS A 248 33.47 -7.43 -29.97
C CYS A 248 34.29 -6.73 -31.08
N LYS A 249 33.76 -6.59 -32.30
CA LYS A 249 34.43 -5.91 -33.40
C LYS A 249 34.33 -4.39 -33.29
N HIS A 250 33.14 -3.87 -32.97
CA HIS A 250 32.83 -2.45 -33.12
C HIS A 250 32.95 -1.65 -31.82
N VAL A 251 32.80 -2.27 -30.65
CA VAL A 251 32.84 -1.60 -29.33
C VAL A 251 33.81 -2.29 -28.37
N LYS A 252 35.09 -2.40 -28.77
CA LYS A 252 36.13 -3.09 -27.97
C LYS A 252 36.38 -2.50 -26.58
N GLY A 253 36.18 -1.19 -26.42
CA GLY A 253 36.35 -0.48 -25.14
C GLY A 253 35.15 -0.61 -24.19
N LEU A 254 34.21 -1.53 -24.46
CA LEU A 254 33.04 -1.72 -23.64
C LEU A 254 33.44 -2.24 -22.25
N ARG A 255 32.94 -1.56 -21.21
CA ARG A 255 33.20 -1.86 -19.80
C ARG A 255 32.02 -2.55 -19.12
N HIS A 256 30.81 -2.29 -19.59
CA HIS A 256 29.57 -2.83 -19.04
C HIS A 256 28.74 -3.45 -20.16
N LEU A 257 28.46 -4.74 -20.05
CA LEU A 257 27.59 -5.47 -20.98
C LEU A 257 26.48 -6.14 -20.20
N ASP A 258 25.24 -5.97 -20.65
CA ASP A 258 24.08 -6.58 -20.04
C ASP A 258 23.27 -7.33 -21.09
N LEU A 259 23.15 -8.64 -20.88
CA LEU A 259 22.47 -9.62 -21.74
C LEU A 259 21.33 -10.32 -20.97
N GLY A 260 20.87 -9.77 -19.84
CA GLY A 260 19.91 -10.42 -18.96
C GLY A 260 18.56 -10.71 -19.63
N MET A 261 18.01 -11.91 -19.44
CA MET A 261 16.77 -12.38 -20.06
C MET A 261 15.93 -13.21 -19.08
N LEU A 262 15.12 -12.53 -18.26
CA LEU A 262 14.22 -13.19 -17.30
C LEU A 262 12.77 -13.42 -17.80
N ASP A 263 12.36 -12.86 -18.94
CA ASP A 263 11.02 -13.12 -19.46
C ASP A 263 10.87 -14.62 -19.84
N GLN A 264 9.92 -15.28 -19.18
CA GLN A 264 9.68 -16.72 -19.34
C GLN A 264 9.28 -17.10 -20.78
N ARG A 265 8.70 -16.16 -21.54
CA ARG A 265 8.29 -16.37 -22.93
C ARG A 265 9.46 -16.37 -23.91
N SER A 266 10.62 -15.86 -23.50
CA SER A 266 11.78 -15.59 -24.35
C SER A 266 13.07 -16.21 -23.81
N LYS A 267 12.97 -17.24 -22.94
CA LYS A 267 14.14 -17.92 -22.37
C LYS A 267 15.09 -18.41 -23.46
N THR A 268 16.25 -17.79 -23.53
CA THR A 268 17.28 -18.12 -24.52
C THR A 268 18.26 -19.10 -23.88
N ASN A 269 18.15 -20.37 -24.28
CA ASN A 269 19.10 -21.42 -23.89
C ASN A 269 20.16 -21.60 -24.98
N TYR A 270 21.35 -21.05 -24.78
CA TYR A 270 22.48 -21.09 -25.71
C TYR A 270 23.04 -22.50 -25.84
N GLN A 271 23.46 -22.92 -27.04
CA GLN A 271 23.95 -24.28 -27.28
C GLN A 271 25.36 -24.52 -26.70
N ASP A 272 26.27 -23.56 -26.84
CA ASP A 272 27.64 -23.62 -26.31
C ASP A 272 27.91 -22.41 -25.39
N PRO A 273 27.25 -22.33 -24.22
CA PRO A 273 27.28 -21.14 -23.37
C PRO A 273 28.69 -20.76 -22.91
N GLU A 274 29.53 -21.74 -22.56
CA GLU A 274 30.90 -21.49 -22.05
C GLU A 274 31.79 -20.89 -23.14
N LYS A 275 31.61 -21.33 -24.39
CA LYS A 275 32.35 -20.83 -25.55
C LYS A 275 31.91 -19.40 -25.90
N ILE A 276 30.61 -19.12 -25.85
CA ILE A 276 30.09 -17.77 -26.07
C ILE A 276 30.61 -16.83 -24.99
N LEU A 277 30.56 -17.23 -23.71
CA LEU A 277 31.06 -16.42 -22.61
C LEU A 277 32.56 -16.15 -22.74
N SER A 278 33.35 -17.18 -23.06
CA SER A 278 34.79 -17.03 -23.32
C SER A 278 35.08 -16.03 -24.45
N ARG A 279 34.30 -16.06 -25.54
CA ARG A 279 34.44 -15.12 -26.65
C ARG A 279 34.11 -13.68 -26.27
N ILE A 280 33.11 -13.47 -25.43
CA ILE A 280 32.78 -12.13 -24.90
C ILE A 280 33.98 -11.60 -24.11
N ILE A 281 34.52 -12.39 -23.18
CA ILE A 281 35.63 -11.96 -22.31
C ILE A 281 36.90 -11.68 -23.10
N LEU A 282 37.25 -12.54 -24.07
CA LEU A 282 38.43 -12.35 -24.92
C LEU A 282 38.24 -11.18 -25.91
N GLY A 283 37.01 -10.99 -26.41
CA GLY A 283 36.68 -9.93 -27.36
C GLY A 283 36.56 -8.54 -26.73
N LEU A 284 36.28 -8.46 -25.42
CA LEU A 284 36.08 -7.23 -24.66
C LEU A 284 37.10 -7.15 -23.50
N PRO A 285 38.35 -6.73 -23.78
CA PRO A 285 39.44 -6.74 -22.80
C PRO A 285 39.19 -5.79 -21.61
N ASP A 286 38.43 -4.71 -21.82
CA ASP A 286 38.14 -3.70 -20.79
C ASP A 286 36.87 -3.98 -19.98
N LEU A 287 36.19 -5.12 -20.24
CA LEU A 287 34.95 -5.48 -19.56
C LEU A 287 35.18 -5.66 -18.05
N VAL A 288 34.44 -4.91 -17.22
CA VAL A 288 34.47 -5.00 -15.75
C VAL A 288 33.12 -5.41 -15.16
N SER A 289 32.05 -5.34 -15.94
CA SER A 289 30.69 -5.63 -15.50
C SER A 289 29.96 -6.42 -16.56
N LEU A 290 29.40 -7.56 -16.17
CA LEU A 290 28.64 -8.42 -17.06
C LEU A 290 27.34 -8.86 -16.36
N ASP A 291 26.20 -8.65 -16.99
CA ASP A 291 24.92 -9.20 -16.52
C ASP A 291 24.43 -10.27 -17.50
N ILE A 292 24.26 -11.50 -17.01
CA ILE A 292 23.76 -12.65 -17.76
C ILE A 292 22.55 -13.28 -17.06
N SER A 293 21.90 -12.54 -16.16
CA SER A 293 20.75 -12.98 -15.36
C SER A 293 19.66 -13.62 -16.24
N GLY A 294 19.07 -14.74 -15.80
CA GLY A 294 18.04 -15.46 -16.55
C GLY A 294 18.53 -16.31 -17.73
N THR A 295 19.85 -16.36 -18.00
CA THR A 295 20.43 -17.15 -19.10
C THR A 295 21.12 -18.42 -18.59
N ASN A 296 21.60 -19.27 -19.53
CA ASN A 296 22.50 -20.37 -19.24
C ASN A 296 23.98 -20.07 -19.55
N LEU A 297 24.36 -18.80 -19.80
CA LEU A 297 25.73 -18.44 -20.21
C LEU A 297 26.80 -18.80 -19.18
N ALA A 298 26.42 -18.92 -17.91
CA ALA A 298 27.31 -19.38 -16.85
C ALA A 298 27.73 -20.86 -16.99
N GLY A 299 27.23 -21.59 -18.00
CA GLY A 299 27.61 -22.96 -18.31
C GLY A 299 27.11 -23.99 -17.29
N GLU A 300 27.50 -25.25 -17.48
CA GLU A 300 27.37 -26.27 -16.44
C GLU A 300 28.46 -26.13 -15.38
N LYS A 301 28.23 -26.66 -14.16
CA LYS A 301 29.28 -26.65 -13.13
C LYS A 301 30.46 -27.48 -13.63
N ALA A 302 31.65 -26.88 -13.71
CA ALA A 302 32.86 -27.62 -14.07
C ALA A 302 33.03 -28.80 -13.11
N VAL A 303 32.98 -30.03 -13.64
CA VAL A 303 33.25 -31.23 -12.84
C VAL A 303 34.75 -31.25 -12.58
N THR A 304 35.15 -30.91 -11.35
CA THR A 304 36.52 -31.13 -10.89
C THR A 304 36.85 -32.63 -10.98
N PRO A 305 38.00 -33.06 -11.55
CA PRO A 305 38.35 -34.47 -11.77
C PRO A 305 38.54 -35.33 -10.50
N GLU A 306 38.05 -34.94 -9.32
CA GLU A 306 38.27 -35.67 -8.07
C GLU A 306 37.16 -36.66 -7.68
N SER A 307 35.99 -36.65 -8.35
CA SER A 307 34.88 -37.55 -7.99
C SER A 307 34.93 -38.95 -8.62
N HIS A 308 36.02 -39.32 -9.29
CA HIS A 308 36.27 -40.70 -9.76
C HIS A 308 37.57 -41.28 -9.19
N ARG A 309 37.68 -41.38 -7.86
CA ARG A 309 38.61 -42.33 -7.22
C ARG A 309 37.86 -43.47 -6.53
N LEU A 310 37.20 -44.29 -7.33
CA LEU A 310 36.95 -45.70 -7.02
C LEU A 310 37.25 -46.52 -8.29
N GLY A 311 38.44 -47.11 -8.34
CA GLY A 311 38.73 -48.23 -9.24
C GLY A 311 39.82 -48.00 -10.30
N VAL A 312 40.85 -48.85 -10.21
CA VAL A 312 41.86 -49.20 -11.23
C VAL A 312 43.13 -48.34 -11.27
N ARG A 313 44.15 -48.85 -10.56
CA ARG A 313 45.57 -48.54 -10.75
C ARG A 313 46.01 -48.81 -12.20
N ARG A 314 46.71 -47.86 -12.82
CA ARG A 314 47.76 -48.11 -13.83
C ARG A 314 48.98 -47.22 -13.56
N PRO A 315 50.21 -47.70 -13.81
CA PRO A 315 51.41 -47.10 -13.23
C PRO A 315 52.11 -46.07 -14.13
N ASN A 316 52.67 -45.05 -13.48
CA ASN A 316 53.84 -44.24 -13.79
C ASN A 316 54.07 -43.76 -15.23
N THR A 317 53.97 -42.44 -15.41
CA THR A 317 55.02 -41.66 -16.08
C THR A 317 55.15 -40.31 -15.38
N LYS A 318 56.34 -40.05 -14.83
CA LYS A 318 56.72 -38.79 -14.19
C LYS A 318 56.92 -37.73 -15.28
N LEU A 319 56.04 -36.75 -15.36
CA LEU A 319 56.34 -35.45 -15.94
C LEU A 319 56.00 -34.39 -14.89
N LYS A 320 56.92 -33.44 -14.76
CA LYS A 320 56.93 -32.39 -13.75
C LYS A 320 55.67 -31.54 -13.89
N GLU A 321 54.78 -31.62 -12.90
CA GLU A 321 53.75 -30.62 -12.68
C GLU A 321 54.46 -29.40 -12.07
N GLU A 322 54.65 -28.38 -12.90
CA GLU A 322 54.69 -27.01 -12.41
C GLU A 322 53.28 -26.75 -11.88
N GLU A 323 53.14 -26.62 -10.57
CA GLU A 323 51.94 -26.09 -9.91
C GLU A 323 51.76 -24.63 -10.37
N SER A 324 51.23 -24.44 -11.57
CA SER A 324 50.50 -23.21 -11.88
C SER A 324 49.23 -23.26 -11.06
N GLU A 325 48.99 -22.22 -10.26
CA GLU A 325 47.70 -21.92 -9.63
C GLU A 325 46.59 -21.99 -10.70
N GLU A 326 46.04 -23.19 -10.96
CA GLU A 326 44.89 -23.36 -11.82
C GLU A 326 43.72 -22.71 -11.09
N THR A 327 43.45 -21.46 -11.48
CA THR A 327 42.38 -20.63 -10.97
C THR A 327 41.08 -21.43 -10.97
N ASN A 328 40.65 -21.83 -9.77
CA ASN A 328 39.44 -22.61 -9.50
C ASN A 328 38.18 -21.74 -9.75
N CYS A 329 37.98 -21.34 -11.01
CA CYS A 329 36.89 -20.48 -11.46
C CYS A 329 35.64 -21.33 -11.70
N SER A 330 34.60 -21.09 -10.91
CA SER A 330 33.36 -21.89 -10.98
C SER A 330 32.39 -21.49 -12.08
N ILE A 331 32.69 -20.42 -12.82
CA ILE A 331 31.94 -19.96 -13.99
C ILE A 331 32.78 -20.22 -15.24
N PRO A 332 32.56 -21.34 -15.96
CA PRO A 332 33.30 -21.65 -17.17
C PRO A 332 33.18 -20.52 -18.20
N GLY A 333 34.32 -20.08 -18.72
CA GLY A 333 34.43 -18.97 -19.67
C GLY A 333 34.79 -17.61 -19.06
N LEU A 334 34.89 -17.53 -17.73
CA LEU A 334 35.47 -16.37 -17.01
C LEU A 334 36.89 -16.64 -16.47
N HIS A 335 37.54 -17.73 -16.88
CA HIS A 335 38.89 -18.09 -16.40
C HIS A 335 39.89 -16.94 -16.60
N GLY A 336 40.64 -16.61 -15.55
CA GLY A 336 41.66 -15.55 -15.58
C GLY A 336 41.14 -14.12 -15.58
N LYS A 337 39.82 -13.88 -15.42
CA LYS A 337 39.22 -12.54 -15.36
C LYS A 337 38.29 -12.40 -14.15
N THR A 338 38.64 -11.51 -13.22
CA THR A 338 37.76 -11.10 -12.12
C THR A 338 37.01 -9.82 -12.49
N LEU A 339 35.69 -9.88 -12.46
CA LEU A 339 34.83 -8.73 -12.74
C LEU A 339 34.58 -7.90 -11.47
N ASP A 340 34.28 -6.61 -11.65
CA ASP A 340 33.76 -5.79 -10.55
C ASP A 340 32.30 -6.16 -10.25
N PHE A 341 31.52 -6.53 -11.28
CA PHE A 341 30.12 -6.92 -11.16
C PHE A 341 29.78 -8.11 -12.07
N LEU A 342 29.04 -9.09 -11.53
CA LEU A 342 28.47 -10.20 -12.30
C LEU A 342 27.00 -10.45 -11.94
N GLY A 343 26.11 -10.35 -12.93
CA GLY A 343 24.69 -10.60 -12.77
C GLY A 343 24.31 -12.06 -13.03
N LEU A 344 23.85 -12.78 -12.00
CA LEU A 344 23.52 -14.20 -12.03
C LEU A 344 22.09 -14.52 -11.54
N LEU A 345 21.21 -13.53 -11.45
CA LEU A 345 19.85 -13.72 -10.93
C LEU A 345 19.07 -14.72 -11.80
N ASN A 346 18.60 -15.81 -11.19
CA ASN A 346 17.81 -16.85 -11.85
C ASN A 346 18.50 -17.42 -13.12
N CYS A 347 19.84 -17.49 -13.10
CA CYS A 347 20.62 -18.21 -14.10
C CYS A 347 20.42 -19.72 -13.99
N ALA A 348 20.57 -20.44 -15.10
CA ALA A 348 20.51 -21.91 -15.10
C ALA A 348 21.67 -22.54 -14.31
N ASN A 349 21.51 -23.83 -13.95
CA ASN A 349 22.56 -24.65 -13.31
C ASN A 349 23.10 -24.03 -12.01
N ASP A 350 22.21 -23.41 -11.24
CA ASP A 350 22.45 -22.81 -9.92
C ASP A 350 23.72 -21.96 -9.88
N ALA A 351 23.94 -21.17 -10.94
CA ALA A 351 25.21 -20.46 -11.17
C ALA A 351 25.56 -19.50 -10.02
N CYS A 352 24.55 -18.87 -9.41
CA CYS A 352 24.70 -17.95 -8.29
C CYS A 352 25.03 -18.65 -6.96
N GLU A 353 24.81 -19.96 -6.85
CA GLU A 353 25.12 -20.78 -5.66
C GLU A 353 26.56 -21.35 -5.68
N ARG A 354 27.29 -21.19 -6.78
CA ARG A 354 28.63 -21.76 -6.92
C ARG A 354 29.65 -21.05 -6.02
N GLU A 355 30.60 -21.82 -5.51
CA GLU A 355 31.74 -21.27 -4.75
C GLU A 355 32.73 -20.57 -5.70
N SER A 356 33.51 -19.59 -5.22
CA SER A 356 34.58 -18.94 -6.01
C SER A 356 34.13 -18.30 -7.34
N ILE A 357 32.97 -17.63 -7.34
CA ILE A 357 32.52 -16.82 -8.48
C ILE A 357 33.51 -15.66 -8.70
N PRO A 358 34.06 -15.44 -9.91
CA PRO A 358 35.13 -14.47 -10.16
C PRO A 358 34.58 -13.03 -10.29
N ALA A 359 33.90 -12.52 -9.27
CA ALA A 359 33.40 -11.15 -9.25
C ALA A 359 33.36 -10.57 -7.82
N LYS A 360 33.52 -9.24 -7.70
CA LYS A 360 33.43 -8.53 -6.40
C LYS A 360 31.98 -8.37 -5.92
N LEU A 361 31.09 -8.01 -6.85
CA LEU A 361 29.66 -7.84 -6.59
C LEU A 361 28.89 -8.84 -7.44
N ILE A 362 28.00 -9.61 -6.80
CA ILE A 362 27.25 -10.69 -7.44
C ILE A 362 25.76 -10.51 -7.12
N THR A 363 24.95 -10.18 -8.11
CA THR A 363 23.49 -10.26 -7.95
C THR A 363 23.05 -11.68 -8.23
N GLY A 364 22.11 -12.18 -7.45
CA GLY A 364 21.62 -13.55 -7.52
C GLY A 364 20.49 -13.80 -6.55
N ASP A 365 20.06 -15.04 -6.46
CA ASP A 365 18.98 -15.52 -5.62
C ASP A 365 19.41 -16.60 -4.61
N ALA A 366 20.73 -16.81 -4.45
CA ALA A 366 21.27 -17.84 -3.57
C ALA A 366 21.19 -17.48 -2.07
N ASN A 367 21.36 -16.20 -1.72
CA ASN A 367 21.46 -15.76 -0.33
C ASN A 367 21.01 -14.30 -0.14
N GLU A 368 20.91 -13.88 1.13
CA GLU A 368 20.45 -12.54 1.54
C GLU A 368 21.20 -11.40 0.83
N GLU A 369 22.54 -11.46 0.78
CA GLU A 369 23.38 -10.42 0.19
C GLU A 369 23.12 -10.28 -1.31
N GLN A 370 23.09 -11.40 -2.03
CA GLN A 370 22.81 -11.42 -3.46
C GLN A 370 21.39 -10.93 -3.79
N ILE A 371 20.40 -11.31 -2.97
CA ILE A 371 18.99 -10.93 -3.17
C ILE A 371 18.80 -9.43 -2.95
N LEU A 372 19.36 -8.88 -1.87
CA LEU A 372 19.28 -7.44 -1.58
C LEU A 372 20.00 -6.63 -2.65
N LEU A 373 21.19 -7.06 -3.08
CA LEU A 373 21.89 -6.42 -4.19
C LEU A 373 21.09 -6.49 -5.49
N SER A 374 20.37 -7.59 -5.76
CA SER A 374 19.49 -7.71 -6.92
C SER A 374 18.35 -6.70 -6.89
N LEU A 375 17.67 -6.54 -5.74
CA LEU A 375 16.61 -5.54 -5.57
C LEU A 375 17.14 -4.11 -5.74
N GLN A 376 18.35 -3.84 -5.24
CA GLN A 376 19.00 -2.52 -5.36
C GLN A 376 19.48 -2.23 -6.79
N THR A 377 19.93 -3.24 -7.53
CA THR A 377 20.50 -3.09 -8.88
C THR A 377 19.42 -2.95 -9.94
N TYR A 378 18.33 -3.72 -9.82
CA TYR A 378 17.32 -3.85 -10.88
C TYR A 378 16.05 -3.05 -10.63
N GLN A 379 16.12 -1.96 -9.85
CA GLN A 379 14.97 -1.18 -9.37
C GLN A 379 14.00 -0.71 -10.47
N ASP A 380 14.46 -0.58 -11.71
CA ASP A 380 13.68 -0.14 -12.86
C ASP A 380 13.19 -1.29 -13.77
N ARG A 381 13.43 -2.56 -13.40
CA ARG A 381 13.13 -3.75 -14.19
C ARG A 381 12.17 -4.70 -13.48
N SER A 382 10.87 -4.58 -13.75
CA SER A 382 9.82 -5.40 -13.11
C SER A 382 10.14 -6.90 -13.06
N SER A 383 10.58 -7.50 -14.17
CA SER A 383 10.84 -8.95 -14.24
C SER A 383 11.93 -9.44 -13.29
N HIS A 384 12.96 -8.61 -13.06
CA HIS A 384 14.05 -8.94 -12.15
C HIS A 384 13.60 -8.76 -10.69
N ILE A 385 12.89 -7.66 -10.42
CA ILE A 385 12.35 -7.35 -9.10
C ILE A 385 11.39 -8.43 -8.62
N ILE A 386 10.47 -8.90 -9.47
CA ILE A 386 9.51 -9.95 -9.11
C ILE A 386 10.25 -11.21 -8.65
N VAL A 387 11.28 -11.63 -9.39
CA VAL A 387 12.09 -12.80 -9.04
C VAL A 387 12.82 -12.56 -7.72
N ALA A 388 13.50 -11.43 -7.56
CA ALA A 388 14.25 -11.12 -6.35
C ALA A 388 13.33 -10.98 -5.11
N LEU A 389 12.15 -10.37 -5.24
CA LEU A 389 11.14 -10.29 -4.17
C LEU A 389 10.61 -11.68 -3.80
N ASN A 390 10.37 -12.55 -4.77
CA ASN A 390 9.94 -13.92 -4.50
C ASN A 390 11.04 -14.72 -3.78
N SER A 391 12.31 -14.53 -4.14
CA SER A 391 13.45 -15.13 -3.44
C SER A 391 13.57 -14.58 -2.02
N LEU A 392 13.38 -13.27 -1.82
CA LEU A 392 13.37 -12.65 -0.49
C LEU A 392 12.22 -13.17 0.38
N TYR A 393 11.00 -13.28 -0.18
CA TYR A 393 9.85 -13.90 0.47
C TYR A 393 10.14 -15.34 0.91
N ASN A 394 10.76 -16.15 0.04
CA ASN A 394 11.15 -17.52 0.38
C ASN A 394 12.23 -17.56 1.46
N LEU A 395 13.16 -16.60 1.47
CA LEU A 395 14.19 -16.47 2.48
C LEU A 395 13.57 -16.17 3.86
N PHE A 396 12.62 -15.23 3.95
CA PHE A 396 11.86 -14.94 5.17
C PHE A 396 11.13 -16.16 5.73
N ARG A 397 10.61 -17.03 4.85
CA ARG A 397 9.89 -18.25 5.26
C ARG A 397 10.80 -19.34 5.81
N ARG A 398 12.05 -19.40 5.35
CA ARG A 398 12.98 -20.50 5.65
C ARG A 398 14.05 -20.13 6.68
N SER A 399 14.32 -18.84 6.86
CA SER A 399 15.47 -18.36 7.62
C SER A 399 15.24 -16.97 8.21
N VAL A 400 16.14 -16.56 9.12
CA VAL A 400 16.16 -15.20 9.67
C VAL A 400 16.93 -14.28 8.75
N VAL A 401 16.24 -13.29 8.18
CA VAL A 401 16.88 -12.19 7.44
C VAL A 401 17.52 -11.23 8.44
N ARG A 402 18.83 -11.02 8.30
CA ARG A 402 19.64 -10.23 9.25
C ARG A 402 19.49 -8.73 9.01
N ASN A 403 19.46 -8.32 7.74
CA ASN A 403 19.42 -6.94 7.32
C ASN A 403 17.98 -6.48 6.99
N GLN A 404 17.13 -6.46 8.02
CA GLN A 404 15.72 -6.12 7.84
C GLN A 404 15.49 -4.66 7.42
N ALA A 405 16.39 -3.74 7.78
CA ALA A 405 16.30 -2.33 7.38
C ALA A 405 16.48 -2.18 5.86
N ASP A 406 17.54 -2.76 5.30
CA ASP A 406 17.78 -2.69 3.86
C ASP A 406 16.75 -3.51 3.08
N ALA A 407 16.31 -4.65 3.61
CA ALA A 407 15.21 -5.43 3.03
C ALA A 407 13.92 -4.61 2.96
N LEU A 408 13.55 -3.90 4.03
CA LEU A 408 12.36 -3.06 4.05
C LEU A 408 12.49 -1.91 3.06
N ASP A 409 13.61 -1.18 3.05
CA ASP A 409 13.78 -0.07 2.11
C ASP A 409 13.79 -0.54 0.65
N ALA A 410 14.39 -1.69 0.36
CA ALA A 410 14.36 -2.31 -0.97
C ALA A 410 12.92 -2.67 -1.39
N ILE A 411 12.15 -3.36 -0.53
CA ILE A 411 10.75 -3.72 -0.81
C ILE A 411 9.91 -2.46 -1.08
N LEU A 412 9.97 -1.47 -0.19
CA LEU A 412 9.20 -0.24 -0.31
C LEU A 412 9.60 0.53 -1.56
N SER A 413 10.89 0.61 -1.88
CA SER A 413 11.38 1.29 -3.08
C SER A 413 10.91 0.59 -4.35
N CYS A 414 10.96 -0.73 -4.41
CA CYS A 414 10.44 -1.51 -5.54
C CYS A 414 8.93 -1.34 -5.72
N MET A 415 8.13 -1.48 -4.66
CA MET A 415 6.68 -1.28 -4.74
C MET A 415 6.34 0.16 -5.20
N LYS A 416 7.00 1.15 -4.63
CA LYS A 416 6.78 2.56 -4.97
C LYS A 416 7.15 2.91 -6.41
N GLN A 417 8.21 2.29 -6.95
CA GLN A 417 8.64 2.53 -8.34
C GLN A 417 7.77 1.82 -9.36
N HIS A 418 6.96 0.83 -8.98
CA HIS A 418 6.13 0.06 -9.90
C HIS A 418 4.66 0.02 -9.47
N PRO A 419 4.00 1.17 -9.23
CA PRO A 419 2.66 1.23 -8.65
C PRO A 419 1.60 0.55 -9.50
N LYS A 420 1.80 0.51 -10.83
CA LYS A 420 0.88 -0.11 -11.80
C LYS A 420 1.21 -1.57 -12.13
N ASP A 421 2.34 -2.11 -11.64
CA ASP A 421 2.72 -3.50 -11.86
C ASP A 421 2.22 -4.37 -10.70
N TRP A 422 1.06 -4.98 -10.90
CA TRP A 422 0.40 -5.75 -9.86
C TRP A 422 1.22 -6.97 -9.39
N HIS A 423 2.07 -7.55 -10.23
CA HIS A 423 2.93 -8.66 -9.79
C HIS A 423 4.00 -8.16 -8.81
N VAL A 424 4.58 -6.98 -9.06
CA VAL A 424 5.52 -6.35 -8.12
C VAL A 424 4.81 -6.03 -6.80
N GLN A 425 3.59 -5.49 -6.86
CA GLN A 425 2.81 -5.16 -5.65
C GLN A 425 2.47 -6.41 -4.82
N ILE A 426 2.05 -7.51 -5.45
CA ILE A 426 1.77 -8.76 -4.75
C ILE A 426 3.03 -9.35 -4.11
N SER A 427 4.12 -9.50 -4.87
CA SER A 427 5.39 -10.05 -4.35
C SER A 427 5.99 -9.17 -3.26
N GLY A 428 5.89 -7.85 -3.43
CA GLY A 428 6.37 -6.85 -2.47
C GLY A 428 5.56 -6.88 -1.17
N SER A 429 4.24 -6.84 -1.24
CA SER A 429 3.35 -6.91 -0.06
C SER A 429 3.47 -8.23 0.70
N ALA A 430 3.67 -9.35 -0.01
CA ALA A 430 3.93 -10.65 0.62
C ALA A 430 5.25 -10.66 1.41
N SER A 431 6.29 -10.03 0.87
CA SER A 431 7.59 -9.88 1.58
C SER A 431 7.47 -8.90 2.75
N LEU A 432 6.74 -7.79 2.56
CA LEU A 432 6.50 -6.77 3.58
C LEU A 432 5.81 -7.36 4.82
N PHE A 433 4.81 -8.23 4.63
CA PHE A 433 4.12 -8.93 5.72
C PHE A 433 5.09 -9.58 6.71
N TYR A 434 6.12 -10.28 6.21
CA TYR A 434 7.07 -10.98 7.08
C TYR A 434 7.96 -10.04 7.88
N ILE A 435 8.34 -8.89 7.31
CA ILE A 435 9.08 -7.87 8.05
C ILE A 435 8.19 -7.26 9.14
N VAL A 436 6.98 -6.83 8.77
CA VAL A 436 6.08 -6.13 9.69
C VAL A 436 5.62 -7.03 10.84
N LYS A 437 5.39 -8.31 10.57
CA LYS A 437 5.08 -9.33 11.57
C LYS A 437 6.25 -9.58 12.55
N GLY A 438 7.49 -9.27 12.16
CA GLY A 438 8.68 -9.51 12.96
C GLY A 438 8.83 -8.54 14.14
N GLU A 439 9.37 -9.02 15.26
CA GLU A 439 9.53 -8.23 16.50
C GLU A 439 10.40 -6.97 16.31
N GLN A 440 11.36 -7.01 15.38
CA GLN A 440 12.24 -5.86 15.12
C GLN A 440 11.52 -4.65 14.51
N MET A 441 10.35 -4.85 13.89
CA MET A 441 9.59 -3.74 13.29
C MET A 441 9.15 -2.72 14.35
N ALA A 442 8.99 -3.12 15.62
CA ALA A 442 8.70 -2.21 16.72
C ALA A 442 9.80 -1.15 16.93
N HIS A 443 11.04 -1.44 16.52
CA HIS A 443 12.18 -0.53 16.59
C HIS A 443 12.36 0.32 15.32
N ALA A 444 11.60 0.05 14.25
CA ALA A 444 11.66 0.82 13.03
C ALA A 444 11.16 2.27 13.27
N PRO A 445 11.78 3.29 12.64
CA PRO A 445 11.34 4.66 12.78
C PRO A 445 9.88 4.84 12.36
N ARG A 446 9.13 5.69 13.08
CA ARG A 446 7.72 5.99 12.76
C ARG A 446 7.53 6.42 11.31
N LYS A 447 8.48 7.19 10.75
CA LYS A 447 8.47 7.60 9.34
C LYS A 447 8.49 6.42 8.37
N LEU A 448 9.29 5.40 8.66
CA LEU A 448 9.40 4.20 7.81
C LEU A 448 8.16 3.31 7.93
N ARG A 449 7.61 3.16 9.15
CA ARG A 449 6.34 2.49 9.40
C ARG A 449 5.19 3.16 8.64
N LYS A 450 5.10 4.49 8.72
CA LYS A 450 4.14 5.30 7.96
C LYS A 450 4.31 5.12 6.44
N LYS A 451 5.56 5.18 5.93
CA LYS A 451 5.87 4.94 4.51
C LYS A 451 5.40 3.56 4.06
N ALA A 452 5.56 2.53 4.90
CA ALA A 452 5.07 1.19 4.63
C ALA A 452 3.54 1.12 4.55
N ILE A 453 2.83 1.78 5.47
CA ILE A 453 1.37 1.90 5.43
C ILE A 453 0.94 2.62 4.15
N ASP A 454 1.49 3.80 3.84
CA ASP A 454 1.12 4.59 2.66
C ASP A 454 1.27 3.78 1.36
N ILE A 455 2.43 3.14 1.15
CA ILE A 455 2.69 2.31 -0.04
C ILE A 455 1.76 1.10 -0.11
N LEU A 456 1.42 0.50 1.03
CA LEU A 456 0.51 -0.63 1.08
C LEU A 456 -0.93 -0.22 0.73
N LEU A 457 -1.37 0.95 1.20
CA LEU A 457 -2.66 1.53 0.82
C LEU A 457 -2.67 1.89 -0.68
N ASP A 458 -1.59 2.49 -1.21
CA ASP A 458 -1.46 2.80 -2.63
C ASP A 458 -1.62 1.54 -3.48
N ALA A 459 -1.00 0.44 -3.07
CA ALA A 459 -1.07 -0.84 -3.76
C ALA A 459 -2.48 -1.44 -3.75
N MET A 460 -3.21 -1.34 -2.62
CA MET A 460 -4.59 -1.83 -2.52
C MET A 460 -5.59 -0.98 -3.29
N GLU A 461 -5.40 0.34 -3.37
CA GLU A 461 -6.29 1.23 -4.14
C GLU A 461 -6.12 1.07 -5.64
N ASN A 462 -4.89 0.84 -6.12
CA ASN A 462 -4.63 0.68 -7.54
C ASN A 462 -5.24 -0.60 -8.13
N ARG A 463 -5.49 -1.63 -7.31
CA ARG A 463 -6.04 -2.94 -7.69
C ARG A 463 -6.96 -3.50 -6.59
N ASP A 464 -8.07 -2.81 -6.36
CA ASP A 464 -9.12 -3.22 -5.42
C ASP A 464 -9.87 -4.50 -5.86
N ASP A 465 -9.69 -4.92 -7.11
CA ASP A 465 -10.20 -6.17 -7.69
C ASP A 465 -9.35 -7.41 -7.32
N GLU A 466 -8.07 -7.22 -6.99
CA GLU A 466 -7.10 -8.31 -6.81
C GLU A 466 -7.05 -8.81 -5.36
N GLN A 467 -7.74 -9.93 -5.11
CA GLN A 467 -7.92 -10.48 -3.76
C GLN A 467 -6.61 -10.82 -3.05
N THR A 468 -5.60 -11.28 -3.78
CA THR A 468 -4.28 -11.58 -3.21
C THR A 468 -3.63 -10.32 -2.63
N MET A 469 -3.79 -9.18 -3.31
CA MET A 469 -3.24 -7.90 -2.87
C MET A 469 -3.96 -7.40 -1.61
N LEU A 470 -5.29 -7.42 -1.60
CA LEU A 470 -6.10 -7.04 -0.43
C LEU A 470 -5.80 -7.94 0.78
N ARG A 471 -5.68 -9.25 0.57
CA ARG A 471 -5.35 -10.22 1.63
C ARG A 471 -4.00 -9.90 2.25
N ASN A 472 -2.95 -9.70 1.45
CA ASN A 472 -1.62 -9.34 1.95
C ASN A 472 -1.66 -8.00 2.69
N GLY A 473 -2.37 -7.01 2.14
CA GLY A 473 -2.53 -5.69 2.72
C GLY A 473 -3.19 -5.73 4.10
N PHE A 474 -4.36 -6.36 4.22
CA PHE A 474 -5.09 -6.42 5.49
C PHE A 474 -4.35 -7.23 6.55
N LEU A 475 -3.73 -8.36 6.19
CA LEU A 475 -2.90 -9.13 7.12
C LEU A 475 -1.70 -8.33 7.63
N THR A 476 -1.09 -7.52 6.75
CA THR A 476 0.04 -6.65 7.13
C THR A 476 -0.44 -5.51 8.04
N LEU A 477 -1.60 -4.90 7.75
CA LEU A 477 -2.19 -3.84 8.57
C LEU A 477 -2.48 -4.30 10.00
N CYS A 478 -2.94 -5.54 10.21
CA CYS A 478 -3.18 -6.11 11.55
C CYS A 478 -1.93 -6.16 12.46
N HIS A 479 -0.73 -5.97 11.91
CA HIS A 479 0.52 -5.96 12.68
C HIS A 479 1.01 -4.53 13.01
N PHE A 480 0.30 -3.49 12.59
CA PHE A 480 0.51 -2.11 13.06
C PHE A 480 -0.38 -1.79 14.27
N ASP A 481 -0.03 -0.75 15.03
CA ASP A 481 -0.85 -0.25 16.13
C ASP A 481 -2.05 0.54 15.57
N ILE A 482 -3.15 -0.17 15.36
CA ILE A 482 -4.43 0.37 14.90
C ILE A 482 -5.28 0.72 16.13
N PRO A 483 -5.80 1.95 16.23
CA PRO A 483 -5.90 2.96 15.17
C PRO A 483 -4.75 3.96 15.11
N HIS A 484 -3.88 4.03 16.13
CA HIS A 484 -2.96 5.16 16.36
C HIS A 484 -2.09 5.47 15.14
N GLU A 485 -1.58 4.45 14.45
CA GLU A 485 -0.72 4.61 13.28
C GLU A 485 -1.48 4.87 11.98
N VAL A 486 -2.80 4.74 11.94
CA VAL A 486 -3.64 4.91 10.74
C VAL A 486 -4.64 6.06 10.82
N LEU A 487 -4.72 6.76 11.95
CA LEU A 487 -5.63 7.91 12.13
C LEU A 487 -5.41 9.00 11.06
N TYR A 488 -4.16 9.27 10.67
CA TYR A 488 -3.85 10.29 9.65
C TYR A 488 -4.43 9.95 8.26
N CYS A 489 -4.69 8.66 7.99
CA CYS A 489 -5.26 8.15 6.75
C CYS A 489 -6.61 7.45 7.00
N TYR A 490 -7.31 7.76 8.10
CA TYR A 490 -8.50 7.05 8.55
C TYR A 490 -9.58 6.93 7.46
N LYS A 491 -9.99 8.05 6.86
CA LYS A 491 -10.98 8.10 5.78
C LYS A 491 -10.58 7.25 4.57
N ARG A 492 -9.29 7.24 4.23
CA ARG A 492 -8.73 6.49 3.11
C ARG A 492 -8.83 4.99 3.38
N LEU A 493 -8.36 4.55 4.54
CA LEU A 493 -8.42 3.15 4.96
C LEU A 493 -9.87 2.64 5.04
N VAL A 494 -10.79 3.41 5.61
CA VAL A 494 -12.22 3.02 5.69
C VAL A 494 -12.81 2.78 4.29
N LYS A 495 -12.50 3.63 3.30
CA LYS A 495 -12.97 3.43 1.92
C LYS A 495 -12.46 2.11 1.32
N ILE A 496 -11.17 1.81 1.48
CA ILE A 496 -10.56 0.56 1.00
C ILE A 496 -11.23 -0.65 1.66
N LEU A 497 -11.40 -0.61 2.98
CA LEU A 497 -12.05 -1.69 3.73
C LEU A 497 -13.50 -1.90 3.29
N LEU A 498 -14.27 -0.83 3.09
CA LEU A 498 -15.65 -0.91 2.61
C LEU A 498 -15.75 -1.51 1.21
N GLY A 499 -14.85 -1.13 0.30
CA GLY A 499 -14.76 -1.72 -1.04
C GLY A 499 -14.42 -3.21 -1.02
N ALA A 500 -13.63 -3.66 -0.05
CA ALA A 500 -13.24 -5.06 0.05
C ALA A 500 -14.28 -5.97 0.72
N VAL A 501 -15.19 -5.43 1.53
CA VAL A 501 -16.19 -6.25 2.26
C VAL A 501 -17.54 -6.36 1.53
N THR A 502 -17.63 -5.84 0.31
CA THR A 502 -18.89 -5.83 -0.47
C THR A 502 -19.36 -7.23 -0.83
N PRO A 503 -20.65 -7.40 -1.19
CA PRO A 503 -21.19 -8.71 -1.51
C PRO A 503 -20.56 -9.41 -2.71
N GLU A 504 -19.99 -8.65 -3.64
CA GLU A 504 -19.33 -9.16 -4.83
C GLU A 504 -18.03 -9.90 -4.48
N ASN A 505 -17.39 -9.56 -3.36
CA ASN A 505 -16.18 -10.22 -2.91
C ASN A 505 -16.48 -11.61 -2.32
N GLN A 506 -15.92 -12.64 -2.96
CA GLN A 506 -16.07 -14.05 -2.58
C GLN A 506 -14.99 -14.53 -1.60
N ASP A 507 -13.94 -13.75 -1.33
CA ASP A 507 -12.90 -14.13 -0.38
C ASP A 507 -13.37 -13.89 1.06
N HIS A 508 -13.86 -14.95 1.70
CA HIS A 508 -14.33 -14.93 3.08
C HIS A 508 -13.26 -14.49 4.08
N LEU A 509 -11.97 -14.75 3.82
CA LEU A 509 -10.90 -14.35 4.72
C LEU A 509 -10.69 -12.83 4.64
N VAL A 510 -10.65 -12.27 3.42
CA VAL A 510 -10.53 -10.82 3.19
C VAL A 510 -11.71 -10.09 3.82
N GLN A 511 -12.93 -10.58 3.58
CA GLN A 511 -14.14 -9.99 4.17
C GLN A 511 -14.10 -10.02 5.70
N ARG A 512 -13.72 -11.15 6.31
CA ARG A 512 -13.62 -11.27 7.77
C ARG A 512 -12.61 -10.29 8.35
N ILE A 513 -11.39 -10.24 7.81
CA ILE A 513 -10.35 -9.32 8.30
C ILE A 513 -10.78 -7.87 8.10
N GLY A 514 -11.38 -7.54 6.94
CA GLY A 514 -11.85 -6.20 6.64
C GLY A 514 -12.90 -5.70 7.62
N ILE A 515 -13.87 -6.55 7.98
CA ILE A 515 -14.91 -6.24 8.97
C ILE A 515 -14.31 -6.09 10.37
N SER A 516 -13.38 -6.96 10.77
CA SER A 516 -12.69 -6.83 12.06
C SER A 516 -11.87 -5.53 12.17
N LEU A 517 -11.20 -5.12 11.08
CA LEU A 517 -10.49 -3.85 11.02
C LEU A 517 -11.46 -2.66 11.11
N LEU A 518 -12.59 -2.69 10.40
CA LEU A 518 -13.64 -1.66 10.51
C LEU A 518 -14.17 -1.55 11.94
N ASN A 519 -14.41 -2.69 12.62
CA ASN A 519 -14.87 -2.70 14.00
C ASN A 519 -13.84 -2.06 14.96
N CYS A 520 -12.56 -2.42 14.81
CA CYS A 520 -11.48 -1.85 15.60
C CYS A 520 -11.37 -0.33 15.41
N LEU A 521 -11.44 0.13 14.15
CA LEU A 521 -11.42 1.55 13.79
C LEU A 521 -12.63 2.31 14.35
N ALA A 522 -13.83 1.71 14.31
CA ALA A 522 -15.04 2.33 14.84
C ALA A 522 -15.02 2.45 16.37
N CYS A 523 -14.42 1.48 17.06
CA CYS A 523 -14.37 1.42 18.52
C CYS A 523 -13.53 2.55 19.15
N GLN A 524 -12.63 3.19 18.40
CA GLN A 524 -11.60 4.08 18.95
C GLN A 524 -11.73 5.55 18.51
N VAL A 525 -12.66 5.86 17.60
CA VAL A 525 -12.91 7.24 17.14
C VAL A 525 -14.21 7.79 17.72
N ASP A 526 -14.42 9.11 17.64
CA ASP A 526 -15.62 9.79 18.14
C ASP A 526 -16.32 10.64 17.04
N GLY A 527 -17.22 11.54 17.45
CA GLY A 527 -18.38 11.99 16.68
C GLY A 527 -18.16 12.43 15.23
N THR A 528 -17.04 13.06 14.86
CA THR A 528 -16.79 13.46 13.46
C THR A 528 -16.48 12.26 12.56
N GLU A 529 -15.57 11.41 13.01
CA GLU A 529 -15.12 10.22 12.30
C GLU A 529 -16.26 9.19 12.21
N LYS A 530 -17.00 8.94 13.30
CA LYS A 530 -18.16 8.03 13.27
C LYS A 530 -19.23 8.47 12.27
N ARG A 531 -19.54 9.77 12.21
CA ARG A 531 -20.45 10.33 11.19
C ARG A 531 -19.92 10.08 9.79
N MET A 532 -18.64 10.36 9.56
CA MET A 532 -17.98 10.15 8.27
C MET A 532 -18.02 8.66 7.84
N VAL A 533 -17.73 7.71 8.73
CA VAL A 533 -17.82 6.28 8.42
C VAL A 533 -19.27 5.89 8.06
N GLY A 534 -20.25 6.46 8.76
CA GLY A 534 -21.66 6.33 8.44
C GLY A 534 -22.04 6.88 7.06
N GLU A 535 -21.53 8.05 6.69
CA GLU A 535 -21.72 8.66 5.36
C GLU A 535 -21.05 7.86 4.24
N LEU A 536 -19.93 7.18 4.52
CA LEU A 536 -19.31 6.25 3.58
C LEU A 536 -20.10 4.96 3.36
N GLY A 537 -21.17 4.71 4.13
CA GLY A 537 -22.09 3.61 3.90
C GLY A 537 -21.86 2.36 4.75
N VAL A 538 -21.05 2.43 5.83
CA VAL A 538 -20.76 1.25 6.67
C VAL A 538 -22.01 0.53 7.16
N ILE A 539 -23.05 1.27 7.53
CA ILE A 539 -24.28 0.68 8.09
C ILE A 539 -25.00 -0.12 7.02
N CYS A 540 -25.19 0.45 5.83
CA CYS A 540 -25.80 -0.24 4.70
C CYS A 540 -25.02 -1.51 4.32
N THR A 541 -23.69 -1.44 4.34
CA THR A 541 -22.81 -2.58 4.06
C THR A 541 -22.98 -3.69 5.11
N MET A 542 -22.92 -3.36 6.40
CA MET A 542 -23.10 -4.34 7.48
C MET A 542 -24.51 -4.97 7.47
N LEU A 543 -25.57 -4.17 7.23
CA LEU A 543 -26.93 -4.69 7.10
C LEU A 543 -27.06 -5.68 5.94
N SER A 544 -26.38 -5.40 4.82
CA SER A 544 -26.37 -6.30 3.66
C SER A 544 -25.66 -7.63 3.97
N ILE A 545 -24.56 -7.59 4.73
CA ILE A 545 -23.85 -8.79 5.21
C ILE A 545 -24.76 -9.60 6.15
N VAL A 546 -25.41 -8.94 7.11
CA VAL A 546 -26.35 -9.56 8.06
C VAL A 546 -27.48 -10.26 7.32
N ARG A 547 -28.10 -9.59 6.33
CA ARG A 547 -29.19 -10.15 5.51
C ARG A 547 -28.77 -11.45 4.82
N ARG A 548 -27.62 -11.45 4.15
CA ARG A 548 -27.08 -12.65 3.47
C ARG A 548 -26.75 -13.79 4.45
N LYS A 549 -26.22 -13.46 5.64
CA LYS A 549 -25.92 -14.45 6.69
C LYS A 549 -27.20 -15.07 7.27
N LEU A 550 -28.26 -14.28 7.40
CA LEU A 550 -29.60 -14.76 7.75
C LEU A 550 -30.18 -15.69 6.66
N GLU A 551 -30.12 -15.28 5.39
CA GLU A 551 -30.59 -16.08 4.26
C GLU A 551 -29.89 -17.44 4.17
N SER A 552 -28.57 -17.46 4.44
CA SER A 552 -27.77 -18.68 4.48
C SER A 552 -27.81 -19.42 5.82
N LYS A 553 -28.50 -18.87 6.83
CA LYS A 553 -28.60 -19.42 8.20
C LYS A 553 -27.24 -19.68 8.86
N VAL A 554 -26.26 -18.82 8.58
CA VAL A 554 -24.89 -18.90 9.12
C VAL A 554 -24.70 -17.86 10.20
N CYS A 555 -24.41 -18.31 11.42
CA CYS A 555 -23.97 -17.46 12.52
C CYS A 555 -22.48 -17.72 12.79
N ASP A 556 -21.63 -16.86 12.23
CA ASP A 556 -20.18 -16.86 12.41
C ASP A 556 -19.66 -15.52 12.94
N GLU A 557 -18.37 -15.44 13.20
CA GLU A 557 -17.68 -14.22 13.66
C GLU A 557 -17.98 -13.02 12.74
N THR A 558 -18.17 -13.24 11.43
CA THR A 558 -18.52 -12.16 10.50
C THR A 558 -19.88 -11.54 10.82
N LEU A 559 -20.89 -12.35 11.14
CA LEU A 559 -22.20 -11.85 11.57
C LEU A 559 -22.08 -11.07 12.89
N GLU A 560 -21.39 -11.63 13.88
CA GLU A 560 -21.23 -11.04 15.21
C GLU A 560 -20.48 -9.70 15.17
N VAL A 561 -19.36 -9.64 14.43
CA VAL A 561 -18.56 -8.43 14.28
C VAL A 561 -19.27 -7.39 13.41
N SER A 562 -20.14 -7.78 12.46
CA SER A 562 -20.96 -6.83 11.71
C SER A 562 -21.93 -6.08 12.63
N TRP A 563 -22.58 -6.78 13.55
CA TRP A 563 -23.43 -6.15 14.58
C TRP A 563 -22.60 -5.31 15.56
N SER A 564 -21.43 -5.79 16.00
CA SER A 564 -20.50 -5.02 16.83
C SER A 564 -20.04 -3.72 16.15
N THR A 565 -19.76 -3.78 14.85
CA THR A 565 -19.36 -2.61 14.06
C THR A 565 -20.49 -1.58 14.01
N MET A 566 -21.72 -2.03 13.73
CA MET A 566 -22.89 -1.15 13.74
C MET A 566 -23.16 -0.56 15.14
N TRP A 567 -22.97 -1.34 16.21
CA TRP A 567 -23.06 -0.84 17.58
C TRP A 567 -22.05 0.29 17.83
N ASN A 568 -20.78 0.10 17.46
CA ASN A 568 -19.74 1.10 17.66
C ASN A 568 -19.97 2.40 16.84
N VAL A 569 -20.45 2.31 15.60
CA VAL A 569 -20.68 3.51 14.76
C VAL A 569 -21.98 4.24 15.05
N THR A 570 -22.94 3.61 15.73
CA THR A 570 -24.20 4.25 16.16
C THR A 570 -24.07 4.98 17.50
N ASP A 571 -23.09 4.59 18.31
CA ASP A 571 -22.81 5.19 19.62
C ASP A 571 -22.54 6.70 19.48
N GLU A 572 -23.30 7.50 20.23
CA GLU A 572 -23.32 8.97 20.21
C GLU A 572 -23.53 9.60 18.81
N THR A 573 -24.14 8.86 17.87
CA THR A 573 -24.27 9.30 16.47
C THR A 573 -25.70 9.13 15.93
N PRO A 574 -26.63 10.08 16.19
CA PRO A 574 -28.03 9.97 15.81
C PRO A 574 -28.29 9.73 14.31
N SER A 575 -27.50 10.38 13.44
CA SER A 575 -27.60 10.19 11.98
C SER A 575 -27.23 8.79 11.52
N ASN A 576 -26.51 8.02 12.33
CA ASN A 576 -26.15 6.63 12.06
C ASN A 576 -27.23 5.69 12.60
N CYS A 577 -27.79 5.97 13.77
CA CYS A 577 -28.99 5.29 14.27
C CYS A 577 -30.15 5.37 13.26
N GLU A 578 -30.35 6.54 12.65
CA GLU A 578 -31.38 6.74 11.63
C GLU A 578 -31.14 5.89 10.37
N LYS A 579 -29.91 5.88 9.84
CA LYS A 579 -29.54 5.00 8.70
C LYS A 579 -29.81 3.52 8.98
N PHE A 580 -29.60 3.06 10.21
CA PHE A 580 -29.94 1.68 10.59
C PHE A 580 -31.44 1.43 10.51
N MET A 581 -32.24 2.37 11.03
CA MET A 581 -33.70 2.28 11.01
C MET A 581 -34.26 2.33 9.59
N ASP A 582 -33.65 3.12 8.71
CA ASP A 582 -34.04 3.25 7.29
C ASP A 582 -33.62 2.04 6.44
N GLY A 583 -32.58 1.32 6.84
CA GLY A 583 -32.04 0.15 6.14
C GLY A 583 -32.68 -1.19 6.52
N ASP A 584 -33.90 -1.19 7.05
CA ASP A 584 -34.61 -2.37 7.59
C ASP A 584 -33.91 -3.06 8.79
N GLY A 585 -33.06 -2.33 9.52
CA GLY A 585 -32.28 -2.88 10.63
C GLY A 585 -33.15 -3.54 11.72
N MET A 586 -34.33 -2.98 12.00
CA MET A 586 -35.27 -3.56 12.96
C MET A 586 -35.86 -4.90 12.50
N GLU A 587 -36.07 -5.08 11.20
CA GLU A 587 -36.58 -6.34 10.69
C GLU A 587 -35.50 -7.43 10.76
N LEU A 588 -34.26 -7.09 10.38
CA LEU A 588 -33.11 -7.98 10.51
C LEU A 588 -32.85 -8.34 11.98
N PHE A 589 -33.00 -7.39 12.91
CA PHE A 589 -32.90 -7.64 14.34
C PHE A 589 -33.87 -8.75 14.79
N ILE A 590 -35.16 -8.64 14.43
CA ILE A 590 -36.15 -9.66 14.80
C ILE A 590 -35.84 -11.02 14.15
N GLN A 591 -35.42 -11.03 12.89
CA GLN A 591 -35.05 -12.26 12.19
C GLN A 591 -33.85 -12.95 12.84
N CYS A 592 -32.80 -12.20 13.21
CA CYS A 592 -31.66 -12.71 13.96
C CYS A 592 -32.07 -13.30 15.32
N LEU A 593 -32.94 -12.63 16.09
CA LEU A 593 -33.42 -13.16 17.36
C LEU A 593 -34.17 -14.49 17.21
N LYS A 594 -34.93 -14.65 16.11
CA LYS A 594 -35.70 -15.85 15.84
C LYS A 594 -34.81 -17.01 15.38
N GLU A 595 -33.86 -16.73 14.49
CA GLU A 595 -33.00 -17.76 13.89
C GLU A 595 -31.85 -18.17 14.82
N PHE A 596 -31.32 -17.24 15.62
CA PHE A 596 -30.13 -17.44 16.46
C PHE A 596 -30.34 -17.11 17.95
N PRO A 597 -31.34 -17.71 18.63
CA PRO A 597 -31.69 -17.37 20.01
C PRO A 597 -30.65 -17.80 21.07
N GLU A 598 -29.78 -18.76 20.75
CA GLU A 598 -28.77 -19.32 21.68
C GLU A 598 -27.34 -18.80 21.37
N LYS A 599 -27.22 -17.54 20.94
CA LYS A 599 -25.94 -16.90 20.58
C LYS A 599 -25.67 -15.67 21.46
N PRO A 600 -25.09 -15.85 22.67
CA PRO A 600 -24.96 -14.79 23.67
C PRO A 600 -24.25 -13.53 23.15
N GLU A 601 -23.12 -13.69 22.46
CA GLU A 601 -22.33 -12.57 21.94
C GLU A 601 -23.06 -11.78 20.85
N LEU A 602 -23.70 -12.48 19.92
CA LEU A 602 -24.55 -11.87 18.89
C LEU A 602 -25.67 -11.05 19.54
N LEU A 603 -26.39 -11.66 20.50
CA LEU A 603 -27.50 -11.00 21.20
C LEU A 603 -27.04 -9.76 21.97
N ARG A 604 -25.90 -9.83 22.66
CA ARG A 604 -25.30 -8.68 23.33
C ARG A 604 -25.02 -7.54 22.34
N ASN A 605 -24.36 -7.82 21.22
CA ASN A 605 -24.03 -6.81 20.22
C ASN A 605 -25.29 -6.17 19.60
N MET A 606 -26.29 -6.99 19.28
CA MET A 606 -27.59 -6.53 18.77
C MET A 606 -28.31 -5.62 19.78
N MET A 607 -28.32 -6.02 21.06
CA MET A 607 -29.00 -5.26 22.11
C MET A 607 -28.26 -3.98 22.49
N GLY A 608 -26.94 -3.98 22.47
CA GLY A 608 -26.14 -2.77 22.67
C GLY A 608 -26.45 -1.71 21.61
N LEU A 609 -26.55 -2.11 20.33
CA LEU A 609 -26.98 -1.23 19.25
C LEU A 609 -28.39 -0.67 19.50
N MET A 610 -29.33 -1.50 19.94
CA MET A 610 -30.68 -1.06 20.27
C MET A 610 -30.70 -0.02 21.40
N GLY A 611 -29.82 -0.18 22.39
CA GLY A 611 -29.57 0.81 23.43
C GLY A 611 -29.29 2.19 22.83
N ASN A 612 -28.28 2.29 21.95
CA ASN A 612 -27.90 3.54 21.29
C ASN A 612 -29.07 4.18 20.51
N ILE A 613 -29.87 3.38 19.79
CA ILE A 613 -31.03 3.91 19.04
C ILE A 613 -32.08 4.48 20.00
N SER A 614 -32.33 3.80 21.12
CA SER A 614 -33.34 4.22 22.09
C SER A 614 -33.00 5.54 22.77
N GLU A 615 -31.72 5.90 22.86
CA GLU A 615 -31.26 7.19 23.40
C GLU A 615 -31.62 8.37 22.48
N VAL A 616 -31.91 8.12 21.20
CA VAL A 616 -32.23 9.15 20.20
C VAL A 616 -33.73 9.48 20.23
N LYS A 617 -34.07 10.63 20.84
CA LYS A 617 -35.46 11.06 21.09
C LYS A 617 -36.39 10.96 19.88
N TYR A 618 -35.97 11.46 18.72
CA TYR A 618 -36.82 11.50 17.52
C TYR A 618 -36.98 10.13 16.82
N LEU A 619 -36.17 9.13 17.18
CA LEU A 619 -36.28 7.77 16.65
C LEU A 619 -37.16 6.86 17.52
N ARG A 620 -37.35 7.17 18.82
CA ARG A 620 -38.20 6.38 19.73
C ARG A 620 -39.63 6.14 19.23
N PRO A 621 -40.32 7.09 18.56
CA PRO A 621 -41.63 6.81 17.96
C PRO A 621 -41.62 5.66 16.94
N ARG A 622 -40.50 5.45 16.23
CA ARG A 622 -40.33 4.33 15.28
C ARG A 622 -40.11 2.99 16.01
N LEU A 623 -39.61 3.00 17.24
CA LEU A 623 -39.49 1.82 18.10
C LEU A 623 -40.81 1.45 18.79
N MET A 624 -41.74 2.42 18.94
CA MET A 624 -43.08 2.22 19.50
C MET A 624 -43.98 1.42 18.54
N ASN A 625 -43.64 0.15 18.36
CA ASN A 625 -44.35 -0.82 17.54
C ASN A 625 -44.59 -2.08 18.37
N GLN A 626 -45.80 -2.62 18.31
CA GLN A 626 -46.19 -3.81 19.09
C GLN A 626 -45.21 -4.98 18.93
N LYS A 627 -44.75 -5.28 17.70
CA LYS A 627 -43.79 -6.36 17.44
C LYS A 627 -42.47 -6.16 18.20
N TYR A 628 -41.97 -4.92 18.25
CA TYR A 628 -40.68 -4.60 18.86
C TYR A 628 -40.78 -4.54 20.38
N ILE A 629 -41.80 -3.86 20.91
CA ILE A 629 -42.01 -3.73 22.36
C ILE A 629 -42.29 -5.10 23.00
N SER A 630 -43.09 -5.97 22.35
CA SER A 630 -43.25 -7.36 22.81
C SER A 630 -41.91 -8.07 22.91
N LYS A 631 -41.04 -7.93 21.90
CA LYS A 631 -39.74 -8.60 21.89
C LYS A 631 -38.79 -8.07 22.94
N PHE A 632 -38.70 -6.75 23.15
CA PHE A 632 -37.90 -6.19 24.25
C PHE A 632 -38.42 -6.65 25.61
N SER A 633 -39.74 -6.74 25.78
CA SER A 633 -40.37 -7.22 27.01
C SER A 633 -40.05 -8.69 27.30
N GLU A 634 -40.00 -9.55 26.27
CA GLU A 634 -39.54 -10.94 26.40
C GLU A 634 -38.07 -11.00 26.86
N LEU A 635 -37.21 -10.16 26.27
CA LEU A 635 -35.77 -10.13 26.54
C LEU A 635 -35.42 -9.61 27.94
N LEU A 636 -36.34 -8.95 28.65
CA LEU A 636 -36.16 -8.59 30.08
C LEU A 636 -35.84 -9.81 30.94
N ASN A 637 -36.40 -10.98 30.63
CA ASN A 637 -36.15 -12.21 31.40
C ASN A 637 -35.01 -13.06 30.83
N SER A 638 -34.25 -12.54 29.86
CA SER A 638 -33.11 -13.24 29.28
C SER A 638 -31.97 -13.37 30.29
N THR A 639 -31.44 -14.58 30.41
CA THR A 639 -30.22 -14.91 31.18
C THR A 639 -29.01 -15.15 30.26
N SER A 640 -29.16 -14.86 28.95
CA SER A 640 -28.09 -15.01 27.97
C SER A 640 -27.02 -13.95 28.16
N ASP A 641 -25.75 -14.38 28.18
CA ASP A 641 -24.58 -13.56 28.50
C ASP A 641 -24.66 -12.89 29.88
N GLY A 642 -25.17 -13.62 30.88
CA GLY A 642 -25.39 -13.08 32.22
C GLY A 642 -26.58 -12.10 32.23
N ILE A 643 -26.35 -10.85 32.66
CA ILE A 643 -27.38 -9.81 32.67
C ILE A 643 -27.33 -8.90 31.44
N GLU A 644 -26.41 -9.10 30.50
CA GLU A 644 -26.17 -8.14 29.40
C GLU A 644 -27.40 -7.90 28.54
N VAL A 645 -28.06 -8.97 28.09
CA VAL A 645 -29.23 -8.86 27.21
C VAL A 645 -30.42 -8.23 27.95
N SER A 646 -30.71 -8.68 29.16
CA SER A 646 -31.81 -8.16 29.98
C SER A 646 -31.56 -6.72 30.46
N TYR A 647 -30.32 -6.37 30.79
CA TYR A 647 -29.90 -5.02 31.14
C TYR A 647 -30.14 -4.04 30.00
N ASN A 648 -29.69 -4.38 28.78
CA ASN A 648 -29.89 -3.54 27.60
C ASN A 648 -31.38 -3.46 27.23
N ALA A 649 -32.14 -4.55 27.35
CA ALA A 649 -33.59 -4.53 27.10
C ALA A 649 -34.32 -3.58 28.06
N ALA A 650 -33.97 -3.61 29.36
CA ALA A 650 -34.50 -2.66 30.34
C ALA A 650 -34.08 -1.22 30.04
N GLY A 651 -32.86 -0.98 29.56
CA GLY A 651 -32.40 0.34 29.11
C GLY A 651 -33.22 0.88 27.95
N VAL A 652 -33.40 0.08 26.90
CA VAL A 652 -34.23 0.42 25.73
C VAL A 652 -35.64 0.77 26.17
N LEU A 653 -36.26 -0.05 27.01
CA LEU A 653 -37.61 0.20 27.52
C LEU A 653 -37.68 1.41 28.45
N SER A 654 -36.63 1.69 29.23
CA SER A 654 -36.54 2.89 30.08
C SER A 654 -36.53 4.16 29.22
N HIS A 655 -35.72 4.18 28.16
CA HIS A 655 -35.70 5.29 27.21
C HIS A 655 -37.05 5.47 26.52
N ILE A 656 -37.68 4.39 26.05
CA ILE A 656 -39.00 4.49 25.41
C ILE A 656 -40.08 4.97 26.40
N ALA A 657 -40.14 4.39 27.59
CA ALA A 657 -41.16 4.71 28.58
C ALA A 657 -41.03 6.12 29.17
N CYS A 658 -39.81 6.69 29.16
CA CYS A 658 -39.51 8.05 29.58
C CYS A 658 -40.19 9.12 28.71
N ASP A 659 -40.65 8.81 27.49
CA ASP A 659 -41.47 9.75 26.71
C ASP A 659 -42.88 9.98 27.29
N GLY A 660 -43.25 9.25 28.35
CA GLY A 660 -44.50 9.42 29.08
C GLY A 660 -45.57 8.42 28.65
N ALA A 661 -46.73 8.48 29.32
CA ALA A 661 -47.84 7.56 29.06
C ALA A 661 -48.49 7.79 27.69
N GLU A 662 -48.59 9.05 27.25
CA GLU A 662 -49.22 9.42 25.97
C GLU A 662 -48.43 8.92 24.76
N ALA A 663 -47.10 8.79 24.88
CA ALA A 663 -46.25 8.24 23.83
C ALA A 663 -46.39 6.72 23.68
N TRP A 664 -47.01 6.03 24.65
CA TRP A 664 -47.25 4.58 24.61
C TRP A 664 -48.54 4.26 23.84
N ILE A 665 -48.46 4.33 22.50
CA ILE A 665 -49.63 4.26 21.61
C ILE A 665 -50.08 2.84 21.25
N ILE A 666 -49.47 1.80 21.81
CA ILE A 666 -49.83 0.39 21.53
C ILE A 666 -50.68 -0.21 22.65
N ASP A 667 -51.62 -1.09 22.29
CA ASP A 667 -52.53 -1.73 23.25
C ASP A 667 -51.89 -2.90 24.01
N SER A 668 -50.92 -3.58 23.39
CA SER A 668 -50.23 -4.74 23.95
C SER A 668 -48.77 -4.78 23.51
N PRO A 669 -47.80 -4.99 24.44
CA PRO A 669 -48.01 -5.09 25.88
C PRO A 669 -48.37 -3.73 26.50
N ARG A 670 -49.14 -3.75 27.59
CA ARG A 670 -49.53 -2.52 28.29
C ARG A 670 -48.33 -1.91 28.99
N ARG A 671 -48.22 -0.58 28.95
CA ARG A 671 -47.16 0.19 29.62
C ARG A 671 -46.94 -0.25 31.07
N THR A 672 -48.02 -0.38 31.84
CA THR A 672 -47.99 -0.76 33.26
C THR A 672 -47.39 -2.15 33.49
N ASP A 673 -47.70 -3.10 32.61
CA ASP A 673 -47.22 -4.48 32.73
C ASP A 673 -45.73 -4.56 32.43
N VAL A 674 -45.27 -3.82 31.41
CA VAL A 674 -43.86 -3.72 31.06
C VAL A 674 -43.06 -3.07 32.19
N LEU A 675 -43.52 -1.93 32.72
CA LEU A 675 -42.83 -1.23 33.82
C LEU A 675 -42.74 -2.09 35.09
N LYS A 676 -43.82 -2.81 35.42
CA LYS A 676 -43.83 -3.74 36.56
C LYS A 676 -42.80 -4.86 36.37
N THR A 677 -42.74 -5.46 35.18
CA THR A 677 -41.75 -6.49 34.84
C THR A 677 -40.33 -5.94 34.92
N MET A 678 -40.08 -4.73 34.39
CA MET A 678 -38.78 -4.07 34.46
C MET A 678 -38.29 -3.94 35.89
N VAL A 679 -39.11 -3.42 36.81
CA VAL A 679 -38.73 -3.29 38.23
C VAL A 679 -38.38 -4.64 38.85
N GLY A 680 -39.20 -5.68 38.58
CA GLY A 680 -38.93 -7.02 39.10
C GLY A 680 -37.60 -7.60 38.62
N VAL A 681 -37.25 -7.37 37.35
CA VAL A 681 -35.98 -7.81 36.77
C VAL A 681 -34.80 -7.01 37.30
N ILE A 682 -34.90 -5.68 37.41
CA ILE A 682 -33.81 -4.82 37.91
C ILE A 682 -33.41 -5.23 39.34
N GLU A 683 -34.38 -5.53 40.21
CA GLU A 683 -34.13 -5.99 41.57
C GLU A 683 -33.54 -7.41 41.65
N SER A 684 -33.65 -8.20 40.58
CA SER A 684 -33.09 -9.55 40.55
C SER A 684 -31.59 -9.59 40.29
N TRP A 685 -31.02 -8.50 39.74
CA TRP A 685 -29.62 -8.45 39.36
C TRP A 685 -28.70 -8.22 40.56
N ASP A 686 -27.54 -8.89 40.55
CA ASP A 686 -26.46 -8.56 41.47
C ASP A 686 -25.87 -7.19 41.12
N ILE A 687 -25.91 -6.26 42.08
CA ILE A 687 -25.35 -4.91 41.94
C ILE A 687 -23.84 -4.92 41.69
N SER A 688 -23.15 -6.03 41.99
CA SER A 688 -21.71 -6.21 41.74
C SER A 688 -21.41 -6.96 40.43
N ALA A 689 -22.43 -7.26 39.62
CA ALA A 689 -22.25 -7.93 38.34
C ALA A 689 -21.31 -7.13 37.43
N LYS A 690 -20.26 -7.82 36.93
CA LYS A 690 -19.37 -7.27 35.89
C LYS A 690 -20.08 -7.25 34.56
N ARG A 691 -19.77 -6.24 33.75
CA ARG A 691 -20.42 -6.04 32.45
C ARG A 691 -19.43 -5.74 31.33
N ASN A 692 -19.77 -6.16 30.12
CA ASN A 692 -19.01 -5.91 28.90
C ASN A 692 -19.60 -4.71 28.14
N ILE A 693 -19.71 -3.58 28.86
CA ILE A 693 -20.23 -2.31 28.36
C ILE A 693 -19.25 -1.19 28.70
N ASN A 694 -19.05 -0.30 27.75
CA ASN A 694 -18.07 0.76 27.80
C ASN A 694 -18.75 2.13 27.55
N TYR A 695 -19.26 2.76 28.62
CA TYR A 695 -19.90 4.08 28.50
C TYR A 695 -18.86 5.18 28.27
N ARG A 696 -19.05 5.97 27.21
CA ARG A 696 -18.26 7.17 26.92
C ARG A 696 -18.84 8.42 27.56
N SER A 697 -20.17 8.46 27.66
CA SER A 697 -20.93 9.47 28.38
C SER A 697 -22.01 8.82 29.26
N PHE A 698 -22.37 9.49 30.35
CA PHE A 698 -23.55 9.21 31.18
C PHE A 698 -24.72 10.12 30.88
N GLU A 699 -24.61 11.11 29.98
CA GLU A 699 -25.69 12.04 29.65
C GLU A 699 -27.02 11.32 29.35
N PRO A 700 -27.08 10.23 28.56
CA PRO A 700 -28.33 9.51 28.32
C PRO A 700 -28.94 8.92 29.59
N ILE A 701 -28.11 8.36 30.47
CA ILE A 701 -28.53 7.79 31.76
C ILE A 701 -28.99 8.90 32.71
N LEU A 702 -28.25 10.01 32.78
CA LEU A 702 -28.56 11.16 33.63
C LEU A 702 -29.85 11.87 33.24
N ARG A 703 -30.22 11.85 31.94
CA ARG A 703 -31.55 12.28 31.47
C ARG A 703 -32.67 11.41 32.05
N LEU A 704 -32.47 10.09 32.13
CA LEU A 704 -33.44 9.17 32.74
C LEU A 704 -33.55 9.36 34.25
N VAL A 705 -32.48 9.74 34.95
CA VAL A 705 -32.56 10.09 36.39
C VAL A 705 -33.52 11.26 36.61
N GLN A 706 -33.68 12.16 35.65
CA GLN A 706 -34.60 13.30 35.74
C GLN A 706 -36.02 12.99 35.26
N ALA A 707 -36.31 11.74 34.87
CA ALA A 707 -37.62 11.31 34.35
C ALA A 707 -38.65 11.03 35.46
N TYR A 708 -39.02 12.05 36.22
CA TYR A 708 -39.88 11.91 37.40
C TYR A 708 -41.30 11.39 37.10
N ASP A 709 -41.79 11.51 35.87
CA ASP A 709 -43.08 10.98 35.44
C ASP A 709 -43.03 9.46 35.19
N THR A 710 -41.84 8.85 35.19
CA THR A 710 -41.63 7.41 35.02
C THR A 710 -40.56 6.89 35.99
N PRO A 711 -40.91 6.71 37.29
CA PRO A 711 -39.95 6.28 38.30
C PRO A 711 -39.24 4.96 38.00
N GLU A 712 -39.85 4.04 37.26
CA GLU A 712 -39.23 2.77 36.87
C GLU A 712 -38.04 2.96 35.91
N ALA A 713 -38.08 3.99 35.07
CA ALA A 713 -36.94 4.37 34.24
C ALA A 713 -35.81 4.98 35.08
N GLN A 714 -36.15 5.80 36.10
CA GLN A 714 -35.19 6.29 37.08
C GLN A 714 -34.53 5.13 37.83
N HIS A 715 -35.28 4.08 38.17
CA HIS A 715 -34.75 2.92 38.85
C HIS A 715 -33.65 2.21 38.03
N TRP A 716 -33.89 1.94 36.75
CA TRP A 716 -32.85 1.39 35.88
C TRP A 716 -31.62 2.30 35.82
N ALA A 717 -31.82 3.61 35.63
CA ALA A 717 -30.74 4.58 35.50
C ALA A 717 -29.87 4.65 36.76
N VAL A 718 -30.49 4.72 37.94
CA VAL A 718 -29.77 4.78 39.21
C VAL A 718 -29.10 3.44 39.53
N TRP A 719 -29.74 2.32 39.21
CA TRP A 719 -29.12 1.00 39.32
C TRP A 719 -27.86 0.92 38.45
N ALA A 720 -27.94 1.40 37.19
CA ALA A 720 -26.81 1.42 36.27
C ALA A 720 -25.63 2.24 36.81
N LEU A 721 -25.88 3.46 37.29
CA LEU A 721 -24.86 4.32 37.90
C LEU A 721 -24.26 3.67 39.16
N CYS A 722 -25.10 3.07 40.01
CA CYS A 722 -24.65 2.39 41.22
C CYS A 722 -23.77 1.18 40.89
N ASN A 723 -24.11 0.39 39.88
CA ASN A 723 -23.28 -0.74 39.43
C ASN A 723 -21.95 -0.24 38.83
N LEU A 724 -21.99 0.74 37.91
CA LEU A 724 -20.79 1.22 37.20
C LEU A 724 -19.76 1.83 38.15
N THR A 725 -20.21 2.70 39.05
CA THR A 725 -19.34 3.35 40.06
C THR A 725 -18.84 2.37 41.11
N ARG A 726 -19.54 1.25 41.34
CA ARG A 726 -19.09 0.20 42.26
C ARG A 726 -18.06 -0.74 41.61
N VAL A 727 -18.33 -1.19 40.38
CA VAL A 727 -17.54 -2.25 39.72
C VAL A 727 -16.30 -1.68 39.02
N TYR A 728 -16.40 -0.47 38.44
CA TYR A 728 -15.28 0.20 37.77
C TYR A 728 -15.12 1.66 38.28
N PRO A 729 -14.83 1.84 39.58
CA PRO A 729 -14.84 3.16 40.24
C PRO A 729 -13.87 4.16 39.64
N GLU A 730 -12.66 3.72 39.26
CA GLU A 730 -11.61 4.61 38.77
C GLU A 730 -12.05 5.39 37.53
N ARG A 731 -12.79 4.72 36.65
CA ARG A 731 -13.30 5.30 35.43
C ARG A 731 -14.62 6.02 35.62
N TYR A 732 -15.59 5.38 36.25
CA TYR A 732 -16.97 5.86 36.19
C TYR A 732 -17.33 6.86 37.29
N CYS A 733 -16.63 6.89 38.42
CA CYS A 733 -16.82 7.96 39.40
C CYS A 733 -16.35 9.31 38.82
N SER A 734 -15.20 9.33 38.13
CA SER A 734 -14.69 10.55 37.50
C SER A 734 -15.58 11.03 36.34
N LEU A 735 -16.12 10.10 35.55
CA LEU A 735 -17.10 10.44 34.50
C LEU A 735 -18.40 11.02 35.09
N LEU A 736 -18.92 10.42 36.17
CA LEU A 736 -20.12 10.90 36.86
C LEU A 736 -19.97 12.34 37.36
N GLU A 737 -18.84 12.67 37.97
CA GLU A 737 -18.54 14.03 38.44
C GLU A 737 -18.40 15.02 37.28
N LYS A 738 -17.67 14.62 36.24
CA LYS A 738 -17.45 15.47 35.06
C LYS A 738 -18.75 15.88 34.39
N GLU A 739 -19.77 15.02 34.44
CA GLU A 739 -21.08 15.27 33.82
C GLU A 739 -22.16 15.72 34.83
N SER A 740 -21.75 16.26 35.97
CA SER A 740 -22.66 16.80 37.01
C SER A 740 -23.68 15.79 37.54
N GLY A 741 -23.32 14.51 37.53
CA GLY A 741 -24.20 13.42 37.95
C GLY A 741 -24.43 13.40 39.45
N VAL A 742 -23.49 13.91 40.25
CA VAL A 742 -23.62 13.98 41.72
C VAL A 742 -24.75 14.94 42.10
N GLU A 743 -24.79 16.12 41.48
CA GLU A 743 -25.82 17.14 41.70
C GLU A 743 -27.21 16.63 41.29
N ILE A 744 -27.29 15.92 40.16
CA ILE A 744 -28.53 15.31 39.67
C ILE A 744 -29.03 14.24 40.66
N LEU A 745 -28.15 13.42 41.23
CA LEU A 745 -28.51 12.42 42.24
C LEU A 745 -28.94 13.05 43.57
N LEU A 746 -28.34 14.17 43.98
CA LEU A 746 -28.79 14.92 45.16
C LEU A 746 -30.20 15.49 44.96
N ALA A 747 -30.48 16.08 43.79
CA ALA A 747 -31.81 16.56 43.45
C ALA A 747 -32.85 15.42 43.43
N LEU A 748 -32.49 14.25 42.87
CA LEU A 748 -33.33 13.05 42.88
C LEU A 748 -33.69 12.61 44.31
N LYS A 749 -32.73 12.63 45.24
CA LYS A 749 -32.94 12.20 46.63
C LYS A 749 -33.90 13.14 47.38
N ALA A 750 -33.81 14.44 47.11
CA ALA A 750 -34.66 15.46 47.73
C ALA A 750 -36.10 15.46 47.21
N ASP A 751 -36.33 15.00 45.97
CA ASP A 751 -37.67 14.97 45.36
C ASP A 751 -38.59 13.92 45.99
N PRO A 752 -39.87 14.21 46.26
CA PRO A 752 -40.80 13.25 46.87
C PRO A 752 -41.31 12.14 45.93
N ARG A 753 -41.20 12.29 44.60
CA ARG A 753 -41.81 11.38 43.60
C ARG A 753 -41.10 10.02 43.48
N PRO A 754 -39.76 9.92 43.48
CA PRO A 754 -39.08 8.61 43.42
C PRO A 754 -39.34 7.78 44.67
N TYR A 755 -39.63 6.48 44.50
CA TYR A 755 -39.86 5.57 45.64
C TYR A 755 -38.56 5.22 46.40
N SER A 756 -38.70 4.74 47.64
CA SER A 756 -37.60 4.53 48.61
C SER A 756 -36.37 3.86 48.01
N ARG A 757 -36.60 2.77 47.26
CA ARG A 757 -35.52 1.96 46.69
C ARG A 757 -34.62 2.73 45.72
N ILE A 758 -35.17 3.64 44.93
CA ILE A 758 -34.37 4.51 44.04
C ILE A 758 -33.45 5.40 44.87
N LYS A 759 -33.96 5.98 45.96
CA LYS A 759 -33.18 6.84 46.87
C LYS A 759 -32.10 6.07 47.62
N GLU A 760 -32.39 4.82 48.00
CA GLU A 760 -31.41 3.91 48.59
C GLU A 760 -30.26 3.60 47.64
N LEU A 761 -30.57 3.27 46.38
CA LEU A 761 -29.55 3.02 45.35
C LEU A 761 -28.76 4.29 45.04
N ALA A 762 -29.43 5.44 44.91
CA ALA A 762 -28.78 6.72 44.67
C ALA A 762 -27.77 7.08 45.77
N SER A 763 -28.06 6.70 47.02
CA SER A 763 -27.15 6.90 48.15
C SER A 763 -25.96 5.93 48.18
N LYS A 764 -25.96 4.91 47.33
CA LYS A 764 -24.85 3.94 47.17
C LYS A 764 -23.98 4.25 45.94
N VAL A 765 -24.39 5.18 45.08
CA VAL A 765 -23.58 5.66 43.95
C VAL A 765 -22.42 6.46 44.52
N LYS A 766 -21.18 6.06 44.23
CA LYS A 766 -19.99 6.67 44.81
C LYS A 766 -19.46 7.80 43.93
N GLY A 767 -19.22 8.97 44.53
CA GLY A 767 -18.33 10.01 43.98
C GLY A 767 -16.87 9.74 44.32
N LYS A 768 -15.93 10.49 43.71
CA LYS A 768 -14.49 10.42 44.00
C LYS A 768 -14.18 10.93 45.41
N GLU A 769 -14.89 11.96 45.89
CA GLU A 769 -14.71 12.54 47.24
C GLU A 769 -15.07 11.57 48.38
N GLU A 770 -16.01 10.63 48.18
CA GLU A 770 -16.34 9.61 49.19
C GLU A 770 -15.26 8.52 49.34
N LYS A 771 -14.27 8.48 48.44
CA LYS A 771 -13.15 7.51 48.49
C LYS A 771 -12.05 7.93 49.46
N GLU A 772 -11.82 9.24 49.64
CA GLU A 772 -10.79 9.74 50.58
C GLU A 772 -11.17 9.51 52.05
N ASN A 773 -12.47 9.49 52.37
CA ASN A 773 -12.95 9.19 53.73
C ASN A 773 -13.00 7.70 54.11
N CYS A 774 -12.73 6.77 53.17
CA CYS A 774 -12.72 5.32 53.45
C CYS A 774 -11.33 4.67 53.38
N LEU A 775 -10.27 5.43 53.07
CA LEU A 775 -8.87 4.96 53.09
C LEU A 775 -8.03 5.58 54.22
N GLY A 776 -8.66 6.33 55.13
CA GLY A 776 -8.05 6.78 56.37
C GLY A 776 -8.41 5.86 57.54
N ILE A 777 -7.38 5.41 58.27
CA ILE A 777 -7.38 4.60 59.50
C ILE A 777 -7.13 3.10 59.25
N GLU A 778 -5.85 2.75 59.14
CA GLU A 778 -5.18 1.76 60.01
C GLU A 778 -3.67 2.12 60.01
N GLU A 779 -3.29 3.02 60.93
CA GLU A 779 -1.93 3.04 61.49
C GLU A 779 -1.97 2.09 62.70
N ASP A 780 -1.36 0.91 62.54
CA ASP A 780 -0.43 0.28 63.50
C ASP A 780 0.31 -0.90 62.84
#